data_AF-A0AAN9GEV9-F1
#
_entry.id   AF-A0AAN9GEV9-F1
#
_cell.length_a   1.000
_cell.length_b   1.000
_cell.length_c   1.000
_cell.angle_alpha   90.00
_cell.angle_beta   90.00
_cell.angle_gamma   90.00
#
_symmetry.space_group_name_H-M   'P 1'
#
loop_
_entity.id
_entity.type
_entity.pdbx_description
1 polymer ?
#
loop_
_entity_poly.entity_id
_entity_poly.type
_entity_poly.pdbx_seq_one_letter_code
_entity_poly.pdbx_strand_id
1 'polypeptide(L)'
;MGLVLKDSMRLTTALGISEVQLLFGDITQLPIDEKVDFIFVSAFPGDYTPVSGTMVYALKKNFDLKLGKVAQTKEADLRRRFNCWVSKPLSDHMPYKRLVCFERMNRFEGLPDQISGLFRAMMAVFNNEDKTVITPLLATGNQGNSDAIVLRAIVKAACHWIKAGLPLRCLKIVIYTDKPQTISGPQKNLLGLFAKQKMMWENSKYEEEKKTEQKKFDVCLSYSEKDAELASRVCKDLQKVHGSIVIHKEQFSYNHEEVWQEQIFTVMVQSYKIVAILTPSYVDEVECLEQYNLALCCNRLTGAEVLAPFYLQTIDAFPSYMALIQYSECRVRKEGETAEEKMLTACTMLIKEIDKDKFLSPRKSPHSDSKSVVSSTAASKTTQPSKAYDIFISYSHRNPKEVFKLYENLLDLDPDLCVFLDRSELNTGNIWQETLYEALDSAKVVIAFITKGYMESTVCQEEYNIALARFLSEENMCLLPLLMDSDIKEIPAMYSAAWLVDMSNPSKRYEEQYCRLAEVPIEWLKKMKKGHPVLEKFCNRESEKTRISHITMKWREKDFKQRFLITGDKDVQLQKAATTSPQQKDSTKTVVFSFAKDSLHQASIISHHLQKQDKIGVKCEFLNPPKGSGVQAPKLQLLDSADMIVLIVSDDYLASNQHRHELHIALGRQRTCKDRRILYLMESFHTGERPVYAQLFHYSVNIVDELWTCVASDVARGSSRDFNTLPHQYLGLAQHEALHAAALDITDKLIVGNTEGSSGMPTNIVNLVSLRDGKQGNVPVCECSVIFSSMTGLDLTVSQSAGVSADPPDDEADVEESLTVPADDTEKGHNTRKSRSVPETKTSMNMDQSAKVVLGGQKLATNSSSCQLL
;
A
#
# COMPACT_ATOMS: atom_id res chain seq x y z
N MET A 1 -31.45 -37.88 -10.07
CA MET A 1 -30.24 -38.35 -10.79
C MET A 1 -29.19 -37.27 -10.64
N GLY A 2 -28.23 -37.46 -9.73
CA GLY A 2 -27.24 -36.44 -9.38
C GLY A 2 -25.90 -36.64 -10.10
N LEU A 3 -24.95 -35.75 -9.81
CA LEU A 3 -23.56 -35.92 -10.22
C LEU A 3 -22.92 -37.14 -9.54
N VAL A 4 -22.16 -37.92 -10.29
CA VAL A 4 -21.43 -39.09 -9.79
C VAL A 4 -19.94 -38.86 -10.01
N LEU A 5 -19.17 -38.79 -8.93
CA LEU A 5 -17.71 -38.78 -8.98
C LEU A 5 -17.22 -40.08 -9.59
N LYS A 6 -16.36 -40.00 -10.61
CA LYS A 6 -15.78 -41.16 -11.30
C LYS A 6 -14.31 -41.36 -11.01
N ASP A 7 -13.56 -40.27 -10.93
CA ASP A 7 -12.15 -40.28 -10.56
C ASP A 7 -11.77 -38.91 -9.98
N SER A 8 -10.69 -38.87 -9.22
CA SER A 8 -10.13 -37.65 -8.64
C SER A 8 -8.62 -37.78 -8.51
N MET A 9 -7.91 -36.68 -8.74
CA MET A 9 -6.47 -36.57 -8.48
C MET A 9 -6.19 -35.52 -7.42
N ARG A 10 -5.22 -35.80 -6.54
CA ARG A 10 -4.86 -34.91 -5.42
C ARG A 10 -3.46 -34.33 -5.60
N LEU A 11 -3.40 -33.01 -5.58
CA LEU A 11 -2.17 -32.22 -5.67
C LEU A 11 -1.84 -31.68 -4.29
N THR A 12 -0.66 -32.01 -3.79
CA THR A 12 -0.13 -31.43 -2.54
C THR A 12 0.77 -30.26 -2.92
N THR A 13 0.52 -29.09 -2.36
CA THR A 13 1.37 -27.90 -2.52
C THR A 13 1.69 -27.29 -1.16
N ALA A 14 2.60 -26.30 -1.11
CA ALA A 14 2.88 -25.55 0.11
C ALA A 14 1.64 -24.83 0.68
N LEU A 15 0.66 -24.51 -0.18
CA LEU A 15 -0.60 -23.90 0.22
C LEU A 15 -1.60 -24.92 0.79
N GLY A 16 -1.36 -26.22 0.68
CA GLY A 16 -2.21 -27.30 1.17
C GLY A 16 -2.62 -28.29 0.08
N ILE A 17 -3.68 -29.06 0.32
CA ILE A 17 -4.15 -30.08 -0.62
C ILE A 17 -5.23 -29.48 -1.53
N SER A 18 -5.07 -29.69 -2.84
CA SER A 18 -6.06 -29.37 -3.86
C SER A 18 -6.50 -30.64 -4.57
N GLU A 19 -7.75 -30.70 -5.00
CA GLU A 19 -8.33 -31.87 -5.67
C GLU A 19 -8.94 -31.50 -7.02
N VAL A 20 -8.60 -32.25 -8.06
CA VAL A 20 -9.24 -32.16 -9.38
C VAL A 20 -10.08 -33.41 -9.57
N GLN A 21 -11.39 -33.24 -9.71
CA GLN A 21 -12.40 -34.29 -9.77
C GLN A 21 -12.99 -34.39 -11.17
N LEU A 22 -13.24 -35.61 -11.64
CA LEU A 22 -14.01 -35.90 -12.85
C LEU A 22 -15.35 -36.52 -12.47
N LEU A 23 -16.45 -35.84 -12.80
CA LEU A 23 -17.81 -36.23 -12.47
C LEU A 23 -18.64 -36.43 -13.73
N PHE A 24 -19.57 -37.38 -13.69
CA PHE A 24 -20.56 -37.61 -14.74
C PHE A 24 -21.95 -37.22 -14.25
N GLY A 25 -22.74 -36.57 -15.11
CA GLY A 25 -24.11 -36.20 -14.83
C GLY A 25 -24.44 -34.79 -15.35
N ASP A 26 -25.56 -34.24 -14.89
CA ASP A 26 -25.93 -32.86 -15.21
C ASP A 26 -25.34 -31.90 -14.17
N ILE A 27 -24.51 -30.94 -14.62
CA ILE A 27 -23.87 -29.96 -13.75
C ILE A 27 -24.89 -29.21 -12.89
N THR A 28 -26.10 -28.97 -13.42
CA THR A 28 -27.19 -28.24 -12.76
C THR A 28 -27.86 -29.03 -11.63
N GLN A 29 -27.45 -30.29 -11.43
CA GLN A 29 -27.90 -31.14 -10.33
C GLN A 29 -26.89 -31.18 -9.17
N LEU A 30 -25.96 -30.21 -9.10
CA LEU A 30 -25.07 -30.05 -7.94
C LEU A 30 -25.91 -29.72 -6.69
N PRO A 31 -25.78 -30.49 -5.59
CA PRO A 31 -26.46 -30.20 -4.34
C PRO A 31 -26.07 -28.84 -3.76
N ILE A 32 -27.01 -28.17 -3.08
CA ILE A 32 -26.82 -26.82 -2.54
C ILE A 32 -25.84 -26.79 -1.35
N ASP A 33 -25.72 -27.90 -0.61
CA ASP A 33 -24.75 -28.11 0.46
C ASP A 33 -23.32 -28.32 -0.08
N GLU A 34 -23.18 -28.72 -1.35
CA GLU A 34 -21.91 -28.78 -2.08
C GLU A 34 -21.61 -27.50 -2.88
N LYS A 35 -22.27 -26.38 -2.55
CA LYS A 35 -22.18 -25.11 -3.28
C LYS A 35 -20.74 -24.67 -3.49
N VAL A 36 -20.40 -24.38 -4.74
CA VAL A 36 -19.05 -23.94 -5.14
C VAL A 36 -19.00 -22.43 -5.39
N ASP A 37 -17.79 -21.87 -5.38
CA ASP A 37 -17.59 -20.44 -5.59
C ASP A 37 -17.84 -20.03 -7.04
N PHE A 38 -17.39 -20.82 -8.01
CA PHE A 38 -17.52 -20.50 -9.43
C PHE A 38 -18.04 -21.67 -10.26
N ILE A 39 -18.95 -21.37 -11.19
CA ILE A 39 -19.22 -22.22 -12.36
C ILE A 39 -18.57 -21.61 -13.60
N PHE A 40 -17.80 -22.40 -14.35
CA PHE A 40 -17.31 -21.99 -15.66
C PHE A 40 -18.29 -22.45 -16.73
N VAL A 41 -18.51 -21.62 -17.75
CA VAL A 41 -19.32 -21.94 -18.93
C VAL A 41 -18.63 -21.40 -20.17
N SER A 42 -18.99 -21.89 -21.35
CA SER A 42 -18.53 -21.30 -22.61
C SER A 42 -19.69 -20.80 -23.47
N ALA A 43 -19.42 -19.77 -24.26
CA ALA A 43 -20.33 -19.19 -25.24
C ALA A 43 -19.58 -18.78 -26.51
N PHE A 44 -20.32 -18.49 -27.57
CA PHE A 44 -19.76 -17.77 -28.72
C PHE A 44 -19.55 -16.29 -28.33
N PRO A 45 -18.56 -15.60 -28.91
CA PRO A 45 -18.31 -14.19 -28.63
C PRO A 45 -19.58 -13.33 -28.73
N GLY A 46 -20.04 -12.78 -27.61
CA GLY A 46 -21.24 -11.95 -27.52
C GLY A 46 -22.58 -12.66 -27.78
N ASP A 47 -22.63 -13.96 -28.03
CA ASP A 47 -23.88 -14.71 -28.24
C ASP A 47 -24.16 -15.68 -27.11
N TYR A 48 -25.19 -15.35 -26.33
CA TYR A 48 -25.66 -16.11 -25.16
C TYR A 48 -27.07 -16.67 -25.38
N THR A 49 -27.43 -16.94 -26.62
CA THR A 49 -28.74 -17.49 -26.97
C THR A 49 -28.92 -18.86 -26.31
N PRO A 50 -30.02 -19.10 -25.56
CA PRO A 50 -30.25 -20.37 -24.87
C PRO A 50 -30.73 -21.43 -25.87
N VAL A 51 -29.78 -22.01 -26.62
CA VAL A 51 -30.04 -23.08 -27.59
C VAL A 51 -30.23 -24.40 -26.86
N SER A 52 -31.28 -25.16 -27.18
CA SER A 52 -31.56 -26.45 -26.56
C SER A 52 -30.34 -27.38 -26.60
N GLY A 53 -30.07 -28.08 -25.50
CA GLY A 53 -28.90 -28.96 -25.36
C GLY A 53 -27.59 -28.25 -24.95
N THR A 54 -27.58 -26.93 -24.80
CA THR A 54 -26.40 -26.18 -24.33
C THR A 54 -26.44 -25.91 -22.82
N MET A 55 -25.27 -25.61 -22.25
CA MET A 55 -25.17 -25.16 -20.85
C MET A 55 -25.99 -23.89 -20.59
N VAL A 56 -25.99 -22.97 -21.55
CA VAL A 56 -26.76 -21.70 -21.48
C VAL A 56 -28.26 -21.97 -21.36
N TYR A 57 -28.77 -22.94 -22.13
CA TYR A 57 -30.16 -23.37 -22.02
C TYR A 57 -30.44 -24.10 -20.71
N ALA A 58 -29.56 -24.97 -20.26
CA ALA A 58 -29.73 -25.69 -18.99
C ALA A 58 -29.83 -24.73 -17.80
N LEU A 59 -28.96 -23.71 -17.74
CA LEU A 59 -28.98 -22.68 -16.71
C LEU A 59 -30.28 -21.85 -16.75
N LYS A 60 -30.77 -21.49 -17.94
CA LYS A 60 -32.07 -20.81 -18.10
C LYS A 60 -33.23 -21.71 -17.66
N LYS A 61 -33.24 -22.97 -18.07
CA LYS A 61 -34.36 -23.89 -17.80
C LYS A 61 -34.45 -24.23 -16.31
N ASN A 62 -33.32 -24.52 -15.68
CA ASN A 62 -33.29 -25.10 -14.34
C ASN A 62 -33.19 -24.04 -13.23
N PHE A 63 -32.68 -22.84 -13.55
CA PHE A 63 -32.48 -21.77 -12.56
C PHE A 63 -33.02 -20.40 -12.99
N ASP A 64 -33.77 -20.31 -14.10
CA ASP A 64 -34.16 -19.04 -14.76
C ASP A 64 -32.98 -18.08 -15.02
N LEU A 65 -31.75 -18.61 -15.12
CA LEU A 65 -30.56 -17.80 -15.34
C LEU A 65 -30.38 -17.48 -16.83
N LYS A 66 -30.87 -16.32 -17.25
CA LYS A 66 -30.72 -15.83 -18.63
C LYS A 66 -29.32 -15.24 -18.83
N LEU A 67 -28.40 -16.04 -19.37
CA LEU A 67 -26.98 -15.67 -19.49
C LEU A 67 -26.76 -14.34 -20.24
N GLY A 68 -27.57 -14.04 -21.28
CA GLY A 68 -27.51 -12.75 -21.96
C GLY A 68 -27.79 -11.55 -21.05
N LYS A 69 -28.68 -11.68 -20.05
CA LYS A 69 -28.89 -10.65 -19.02
C LYS A 69 -27.71 -10.58 -18.06
N VAL A 70 -27.17 -11.73 -17.66
CA VAL A 70 -25.99 -11.80 -16.77
C VAL A 70 -24.78 -11.11 -17.42
N ALA A 71 -24.56 -11.34 -18.71
CA ALA A 71 -23.46 -10.77 -19.49
C ALA A 71 -23.52 -9.23 -19.60
N GLN A 72 -24.73 -8.66 -19.67
CA GLN A 72 -24.94 -7.20 -19.64
C GLN A 72 -24.51 -6.57 -18.31
N THR A 73 -24.53 -7.35 -17.22
CA THR A 73 -24.22 -6.89 -15.87
C THR A 73 -23.03 -7.63 -15.23
N LYS A 74 -22.06 -8.08 -16.04
CA LYS A 74 -20.85 -8.77 -15.57
C LYS A 74 -20.04 -7.91 -14.57
N GLU A 75 -19.41 -8.55 -13.59
CA GLU A 75 -18.58 -7.91 -12.55
C GLU A 75 -17.19 -7.56 -13.10
N ALA A 76 -16.58 -8.46 -13.87
CA ALA A 76 -15.30 -8.22 -14.53
C ALA A 76 -15.39 -8.64 -16.00
N ASP A 77 -14.93 -7.79 -16.91
CA ASP A 77 -14.77 -8.14 -18.33
C ASP A 77 -13.30 -8.32 -18.66
N LEU A 78 -12.90 -9.59 -18.75
CA LEU A 78 -11.52 -10.00 -18.98
C LEU A 78 -11.33 -10.45 -20.43
N ARG A 79 -12.32 -10.29 -21.31
CA ARG A 79 -12.33 -10.87 -22.66
C ARG A 79 -11.18 -10.39 -23.53
N ARG A 80 -10.74 -9.14 -23.35
CA ARG A 80 -9.63 -8.57 -24.13
C ARG A 80 -8.32 -9.36 -23.93
N ARG A 81 -8.05 -9.83 -22.71
CA ARG A 81 -6.77 -10.44 -22.30
C ARG A 81 -6.85 -11.93 -21.99
N PHE A 82 -8.02 -12.42 -21.56
CA PHE A 82 -8.19 -13.78 -21.04
C PHE A 82 -9.43 -14.49 -21.59
N ASN A 83 -10.08 -13.92 -22.61
CA ASN A 83 -11.21 -14.54 -23.31
C ASN A 83 -12.37 -14.94 -22.38
N CYS A 84 -12.56 -14.25 -21.25
CA CYS A 84 -13.64 -14.56 -20.32
C CYS A 84 -14.20 -13.32 -19.62
N TRP A 85 -15.35 -13.46 -18.98
CA TRP A 85 -15.89 -12.47 -18.05
C TRP A 85 -16.50 -13.15 -16.83
N VAL A 86 -16.56 -12.43 -15.72
CA VAL A 86 -17.04 -12.93 -14.43
C VAL A 86 -18.37 -12.27 -14.10
N SER A 87 -19.37 -13.04 -13.69
CA SER A 87 -20.66 -12.52 -13.23
C SER A 87 -20.53 -11.91 -11.84
N LYS A 88 -21.49 -11.05 -11.51
CA LYS A 88 -21.84 -10.74 -10.12
C LYS A 88 -22.24 -11.99 -9.33
N PRO A 89 -22.34 -11.90 -8.00
CA PRO A 89 -22.93 -12.97 -7.21
C PRO A 89 -24.28 -13.40 -7.78
N LEU A 90 -24.42 -14.69 -8.04
CA LEU A 90 -25.67 -15.33 -8.44
C LEU A 90 -26.61 -15.43 -7.22
N SER A 91 -27.86 -15.83 -7.46
CA SER A 91 -28.85 -15.98 -6.41
C SER A 91 -28.46 -17.06 -5.38
N ASP A 92 -28.81 -16.83 -4.12
CA ASP A 92 -28.37 -17.71 -3.02
C ASP A 92 -28.91 -19.14 -3.14
N HIS A 93 -30.04 -19.34 -3.82
CA HIS A 93 -30.61 -20.66 -4.11
C HIS A 93 -29.85 -21.47 -5.18
N MET A 94 -28.90 -20.87 -5.90
CA MET A 94 -28.05 -21.59 -6.84
C MET A 94 -26.89 -22.29 -6.12
N PRO A 95 -26.47 -23.47 -6.61
CA PRO A 95 -25.31 -24.18 -6.08
C PRO A 95 -23.96 -23.57 -6.55
N TYR A 96 -23.97 -22.38 -7.13
CA TYR A 96 -22.78 -21.64 -7.55
C TYR A 96 -22.88 -20.19 -7.07
N LYS A 97 -21.82 -19.65 -6.47
CA LYS A 97 -21.82 -18.24 -6.03
C LYS A 97 -21.67 -17.28 -7.21
N ARG A 98 -20.88 -17.63 -8.24
CA ARG A 98 -20.57 -16.79 -9.40
C ARG A 98 -20.42 -17.65 -10.67
N LEU A 99 -20.54 -17.02 -11.84
CA LEU A 99 -20.32 -17.63 -13.15
C LEU A 99 -19.12 -16.97 -13.83
N VAL A 100 -18.27 -17.75 -14.49
CA VAL A 100 -17.26 -17.26 -15.44
C VAL A 100 -17.62 -17.76 -16.81
N CYS A 101 -17.83 -16.86 -17.77
CA CYS A 101 -18.13 -17.22 -19.14
C CYS A 101 -16.88 -17.05 -20.00
N PHE A 102 -16.41 -18.15 -20.57
CA PHE A 102 -15.33 -18.22 -21.52
C PHE A 102 -15.87 -18.05 -22.95
N GLU A 103 -15.39 -17.04 -23.66
CA GLU A 103 -15.70 -16.76 -25.06
C GLU A 103 -14.47 -17.09 -25.90
N ARG A 104 -14.47 -18.26 -26.54
CA ARG A 104 -13.40 -18.64 -27.44
C ARG A 104 -13.29 -17.63 -28.58
N MET A 105 -12.09 -17.12 -28.80
CA MET A 105 -11.77 -16.27 -29.95
C MET A 105 -11.09 -17.10 -31.03
N ASN A 106 -11.46 -16.90 -32.29
CA ASN A 106 -10.69 -17.43 -33.43
C ASN A 106 -9.54 -16.45 -33.73
N ARG A 107 -8.46 -16.56 -32.96
CA ARG A 107 -7.18 -15.83 -33.12
C ARG A 107 -6.06 -16.82 -33.44
N PHE A 108 -4.83 -16.32 -33.60
CA PHE A 108 -3.63 -17.16 -33.78
C PHE A 108 -3.39 -18.15 -32.63
N GLU A 109 -3.83 -17.85 -31.40
CA GLU A 109 -3.67 -18.69 -30.21
C GLU A 109 -4.59 -19.94 -30.20
N GLY A 110 -4.02 -21.10 -29.82
CA GLY A 110 -4.74 -22.36 -29.70
C GLY A 110 -5.74 -22.39 -28.54
N LEU A 111 -6.77 -23.24 -28.64
CA LEU A 111 -7.76 -23.42 -27.56
C LEU A 111 -7.13 -23.82 -26.21
N PRO A 112 -6.10 -24.70 -26.14
CA PRO A 112 -5.42 -24.98 -24.88
C PRO A 112 -4.81 -23.75 -24.21
N ASP A 113 -4.24 -22.83 -24.98
CA ASP A 113 -3.61 -21.61 -24.47
C ASP A 113 -4.66 -20.63 -23.95
N GLN A 114 -5.78 -20.50 -24.68
CA GLN A 114 -6.92 -19.71 -24.23
C GLN A 114 -7.51 -20.26 -22.92
N ILE A 115 -7.58 -21.59 -22.75
CA ILE A 115 -8.00 -22.24 -21.50
C ILE A 115 -6.96 -21.99 -20.39
N SER A 116 -5.66 -22.04 -20.68
CA SER A 116 -4.62 -21.68 -19.71
C SER A 116 -4.76 -20.23 -19.25
N GLY A 117 -5.03 -19.30 -20.18
CA GLY A 117 -5.33 -17.90 -19.90
C GLY A 117 -6.54 -17.70 -18.99
N LEU A 118 -7.59 -18.53 -19.12
CA LEU A 118 -8.73 -18.52 -18.21
C LEU A 118 -8.30 -18.86 -16.76
N PHE A 119 -7.49 -19.90 -16.55
CA PHE A 119 -6.99 -20.23 -15.20
C PHE A 119 -6.02 -19.17 -14.66
N ARG A 120 -5.18 -18.58 -15.52
CA ARG A 120 -4.32 -17.45 -15.17
C ARG A 120 -5.11 -16.26 -14.65
N ALA A 121 -6.21 -15.91 -15.31
CA ALA A 121 -7.11 -14.84 -14.87
C ALA A 121 -7.64 -15.07 -13.45
N MET A 122 -7.78 -16.33 -13.05
CA MET A 122 -8.29 -16.68 -11.72
C MET A 122 -7.33 -16.31 -10.58
N MET A 123 -6.03 -16.10 -10.85
CA MET A 123 -5.11 -15.59 -9.84
C MET A 123 -5.59 -14.25 -9.25
N ALA A 124 -6.04 -13.34 -10.12
CA ALA A 124 -6.60 -12.06 -9.71
C ALA A 124 -8.03 -12.19 -9.19
N VAL A 125 -8.86 -13.04 -9.82
CA VAL A 125 -10.28 -13.19 -9.45
C VAL A 125 -10.45 -13.88 -8.10
N PHE A 126 -9.56 -14.80 -7.73
CA PHE A 126 -9.64 -15.50 -6.45
C PHE A 126 -9.15 -14.65 -5.28
N ASN A 127 -8.37 -13.59 -5.56
CA ASN A 127 -7.91 -12.61 -4.58
C ASN A 127 -7.25 -13.26 -3.35
N ASN A 128 -6.41 -14.28 -3.59
CA ASN A 128 -5.69 -15.05 -2.57
C ASN A 128 -6.57 -15.86 -1.60
N GLU A 129 -7.87 -15.93 -1.83
CA GLU A 129 -8.77 -16.78 -1.06
C GLU A 129 -8.89 -18.15 -1.71
N ASP A 130 -8.99 -19.18 -0.88
CA ASP A 130 -9.26 -20.54 -1.33
C ASP A 130 -10.62 -20.64 -2.02
N LYS A 131 -10.63 -21.07 -3.28
CA LYS A 131 -11.84 -21.20 -4.12
C LYS A 131 -12.09 -22.62 -4.59
N THR A 132 -13.36 -22.86 -4.88
CA THR A 132 -13.87 -24.07 -5.51
C THR A 132 -14.53 -23.73 -6.85
N VAL A 133 -14.27 -24.54 -7.87
CA VAL A 133 -14.75 -24.34 -9.24
C VAL A 133 -15.44 -25.60 -9.73
N ILE A 134 -16.55 -25.44 -10.45
CA ILE A 134 -17.15 -26.49 -11.27
C ILE A 134 -17.19 -26.06 -12.74
N THR A 135 -16.88 -26.95 -13.67
CA THR A 135 -16.80 -26.62 -15.10
C THR A 135 -17.31 -27.79 -15.94
N PRO A 136 -18.08 -27.56 -17.01
CA PRO A 136 -18.21 -28.53 -18.08
C PRO A 136 -16.92 -28.55 -18.93
N LEU A 137 -16.91 -29.36 -19.97
CA LEU A 137 -15.91 -29.20 -21.04
C LEU A 137 -16.22 -27.94 -21.86
N LEU A 138 -15.38 -26.92 -21.71
CA LEU A 138 -15.54 -25.63 -22.37
C LEU A 138 -15.32 -25.72 -23.89
N ALA A 139 -16.12 -24.97 -24.65
CA ALA A 139 -16.04 -24.89 -26.10
C ALA A 139 -16.22 -26.23 -26.84
N THR A 140 -16.82 -27.24 -26.21
CA THR A 140 -17.21 -28.51 -26.85
C THR A 140 -18.65 -28.45 -27.39
N GLY A 141 -19.16 -29.57 -27.92
CA GLY A 141 -20.53 -29.64 -28.44
C GLY A 141 -20.74 -28.71 -29.64
N ASN A 142 -21.65 -27.74 -29.52
CA ASN A 142 -22.00 -26.82 -30.61
C ASN A 142 -20.82 -25.93 -31.08
N GLN A 143 -19.77 -25.79 -30.28
CA GLN A 143 -18.54 -25.06 -30.66
C GLN A 143 -17.50 -25.96 -31.37
N GLY A 144 -17.79 -27.25 -31.55
CA GLY A 144 -17.09 -28.17 -32.45
C GLY A 144 -15.72 -28.68 -31.99
N ASN A 145 -15.25 -28.35 -30.77
CA ASN A 145 -13.97 -28.85 -30.29
C ASN A 145 -14.09 -30.25 -29.67
N SER A 146 -13.02 -31.03 -29.79
CA SER A 146 -12.92 -32.37 -29.23
C SER A 146 -12.92 -32.37 -27.70
N ASP A 147 -13.82 -33.14 -27.10
CA ASP A 147 -13.89 -33.38 -25.65
C ASP A 147 -12.54 -33.81 -25.07
N ALA A 148 -11.80 -34.65 -25.79
CA ALA A 148 -10.50 -35.15 -25.34
C ALA A 148 -9.43 -34.04 -25.31
N ILE A 149 -9.43 -33.12 -26.28
CA ILE A 149 -8.49 -31.99 -26.31
C ILE A 149 -8.81 -31.03 -25.18
N VAL A 150 -10.08 -30.69 -25.00
CA VAL A 150 -10.54 -29.76 -23.97
C VAL A 150 -10.32 -30.32 -22.57
N LEU A 151 -10.67 -31.59 -22.32
CA LEU A 151 -10.43 -32.23 -21.03
C LEU A 151 -8.94 -32.19 -20.66
N ARG A 152 -8.06 -32.51 -21.62
CA ARG A 152 -6.61 -32.43 -21.42
C ARG A 152 -6.17 -30.99 -21.09
N ALA A 153 -6.67 -30.00 -21.83
CA ALA A 153 -6.31 -28.60 -21.61
C ALA A 153 -6.75 -28.11 -20.21
N ILE A 154 -7.98 -28.41 -19.80
CA ILE A 154 -8.51 -28.03 -18.48
C ILE A 154 -7.69 -28.69 -17.36
N VAL A 155 -7.45 -30.01 -17.44
CA VAL A 155 -6.68 -30.72 -16.41
C VAL A 155 -5.24 -30.19 -16.36
N LYS A 156 -4.57 -30.03 -17.51
CA LYS A 156 -3.20 -29.50 -17.57
C LYS A 156 -3.12 -28.10 -16.96
N ALA A 157 -4.00 -27.18 -17.39
CA ALA A 157 -4.02 -25.81 -16.89
C ALA A 157 -4.31 -25.74 -15.39
N ALA A 158 -5.31 -26.48 -14.91
CA ALA A 158 -5.66 -26.51 -13.50
C ALA A 158 -4.51 -27.04 -12.63
N CYS A 159 -3.95 -28.20 -12.97
CA CYS A 159 -2.85 -28.79 -12.21
C CYS A 159 -1.62 -27.90 -12.20
N HIS A 160 -1.28 -27.31 -13.35
CA HIS A 160 -0.16 -26.38 -13.48
C HIS A 160 -0.36 -25.15 -12.59
N TRP A 161 -1.49 -24.44 -12.71
CA TRP A 161 -1.73 -23.23 -11.95
C TRP A 161 -1.91 -23.48 -10.44
N ILE A 162 -2.50 -24.61 -10.04
CA ILE A 162 -2.54 -25.03 -8.63
C ILE A 162 -1.11 -25.16 -8.07
N LYS A 163 -0.22 -25.84 -8.80
CA LYS A 163 1.20 -25.95 -8.40
C LYS A 163 1.92 -24.60 -8.42
N ALA A 164 1.55 -23.71 -9.33
CA ALA A 164 2.04 -22.33 -9.41
C ALA A 164 1.38 -21.37 -8.40
N GLY A 165 0.59 -21.86 -7.44
CA GLY A 165 0.07 -21.06 -6.33
C GLY A 165 -1.33 -20.48 -6.51
N LEU A 166 -2.08 -20.91 -7.53
CA LEU A 166 -3.51 -20.62 -7.62
C LEU A 166 -4.24 -21.25 -6.43
N PRO A 167 -4.96 -20.47 -5.60
CA PRO A 167 -5.68 -20.98 -4.43
C PRO A 167 -6.97 -21.71 -4.84
N LEU A 168 -6.85 -22.71 -5.70
CA LEU A 168 -7.93 -23.56 -6.20
C LEU A 168 -7.95 -24.87 -5.41
N ARG A 169 -8.84 -24.98 -4.42
CA ARG A 169 -8.94 -26.16 -3.54
C ARG A 169 -9.64 -27.34 -4.19
N CYS A 170 -10.66 -27.08 -4.98
CA CYS A 170 -11.39 -28.12 -5.67
C CYS A 170 -11.80 -27.66 -7.07
N LEU A 171 -11.42 -28.44 -8.08
CA LEU A 171 -11.95 -28.31 -9.44
C LEU A 171 -12.82 -29.52 -9.77
N LYS A 172 -14.12 -29.32 -9.97
CA LYS A 172 -15.08 -30.32 -10.41
C LYS A 172 -15.27 -30.22 -11.93
N ILE A 173 -14.74 -31.16 -12.70
CA ILE A 173 -14.94 -31.24 -14.16
C ILE A 173 -16.13 -32.17 -14.44
N VAL A 174 -17.16 -31.68 -15.12
CA VAL A 174 -18.41 -32.42 -15.35
C VAL A 174 -18.55 -32.81 -16.82
N ILE A 175 -18.71 -34.11 -17.07
CA ILE A 175 -19.11 -34.66 -18.37
C ILE A 175 -20.62 -34.92 -18.35
N TYR A 176 -21.35 -34.26 -19.25
CA TYR A 176 -22.80 -34.40 -19.32
C TYR A 176 -23.24 -35.81 -19.69
N THR A 177 -24.19 -36.37 -18.94
CA THR A 177 -24.92 -37.59 -19.29
C THR A 177 -26.20 -37.71 -18.47
N ASP A 178 -27.24 -38.25 -19.09
CA ASP A 178 -28.51 -38.62 -18.45
C ASP A 178 -28.42 -39.94 -17.65
N LYS A 179 -27.37 -40.75 -17.88
CA LYS A 179 -27.15 -42.05 -17.23
C LYS A 179 -25.80 -42.09 -16.51
N PRO A 180 -25.59 -41.26 -15.47
CA PRO A 180 -24.28 -41.13 -14.81
C PRO A 180 -23.79 -42.42 -14.14
N GLN A 181 -24.67 -43.40 -13.90
CA GLN A 181 -24.30 -44.71 -13.34
C GLN A 181 -23.66 -45.66 -14.38
N THR A 182 -23.95 -45.48 -15.67
CA THR A 182 -23.42 -46.32 -16.74
C THR A 182 -22.36 -45.58 -17.54
N ILE A 183 -21.32 -46.28 -17.99
CA ILE A 183 -20.22 -45.68 -18.76
C ILE A 183 -20.35 -46.07 -20.23
N SER A 184 -20.50 -45.08 -21.12
CA SER A 184 -20.49 -45.27 -22.58
C SER A 184 -19.07 -45.38 -23.14
N GLY A 185 -18.95 -45.81 -24.41
CA GLY A 185 -17.64 -45.90 -25.10
C GLY A 185 -16.84 -44.58 -25.08
N PRO A 186 -17.41 -43.44 -25.52
CA PRO A 186 -16.74 -42.14 -25.46
C PRO A 186 -16.34 -41.72 -24.04
N GLN A 187 -17.20 -41.98 -23.05
CA GLN A 187 -16.92 -41.69 -21.65
C GLN A 187 -15.76 -42.53 -21.10
N LYS A 188 -15.64 -43.80 -21.51
CA LYS A 188 -14.51 -44.66 -21.16
C LYS A 188 -13.19 -44.09 -21.70
N ASN A 189 -13.20 -43.49 -22.89
CA ASN A 189 -12.01 -42.83 -23.46
C ASN A 189 -11.61 -41.59 -22.64
N LEU A 190 -12.58 -40.76 -22.23
CA LEU A 190 -12.32 -39.60 -21.37
C LEU A 190 -11.81 -39.99 -19.98
N LEU A 191 -12.37 -41.05 -19.39
CA LEU A 191 -11.86 -41.63 -18.13
C LEU A 191 -10.43 -42.13 -18.28
N GLY A 192 -10.13 -42.86 -19.36
CA GLY A 192 -8.77 -43.31 -19.66
C GLY A 192 -7.80 -42.15 -19.86
N LEU A 193 -8.25 -41.05 -20.49
CA LEU A 193 -7.45 -39.84 -20.64
C LEU A 193 -7.19 -39.15 -19.29
N PHE A 194 -8.21 -39.02 -18.44
CA PHE A 194 -8.07 -38.44 -17.11
C PHE A 194 -7.14 -39.29 -16.23
N ALA A 195 -7.29 -40.62 -16.25
CA ALA A 195 -6.41 -41.53 -15.54
C ALA A 195 -4.95 -41.41 -16.01
N LYS A 196 -4.71 -41.22 -17.32
CA LYS A 196 -3.36 -40.92 -17.85
C LYS A 196 -2.82 -39.59 -17.30
N GLN A 197 -3.62 -38.53 -17.28
CA GLN A 197 -3.22 -37.25 -16.69
C GLN A 197 -2.93 -37.39 -15.20
N LYS A 198 -3.81 -38.08 -14.46
CA LYS A 198 -3.65 -38.38 -13.03
C LYS A 198 -2.32 -39.08 -12.77
N MET A 199 -2.01 -40.16 -13.52
CA MET A 199 -0.72 -40.84 -13.40
C MET A 199 0.45 -39.90 -13.69
N MET A 200 0.38 -39.04 -14.71
CA MET A 200 1.43 -38.06 -15.00
C MET A 200 1.66 -37.09 -13.83
N TRP A 201 0.59 -36.50 -13.28
CA TRP A 201 0.67 -35.46 -12.25
C TRP A 201 0.88 -36.00 -10.83
N GLU A 202 0.40 -37.20 -10.52
CA GLU A 202 0.64 -37.87 -9.24
C GLU A 202 2.01 -38.55 -9.21
N ASN A 203 2.53 -39.07 -10.34
CA ASN A 203 3.89 -39.61 -10.40
C ASN A 203 4.95 -38.51 -10.54
N SER A 204 4.61 -37.33 -11.06
CA SER A 204 5.54 -36.18 -11.05
C SER A 204 5.91 -35.75 -9.63
N LYS A 205 5.15 -36.18 -8.60
CA LYS A 205 5.50 -36.02 -7.17
C LYS A 205 6.93 -36.43 -6.86
N TYR A 206 7.46 -37.50 -7.46
CA TYR A 206 8.79 -38.00 -7.08
C TYR A 206 9.96 -37.34 -7.81
N GLU A 207 9.72 -36.70 -8.97
CA GLU A 207 10.76 -36.00 -9.73
C GLU A 207 10.76 -34.48 -9.54
N GLU A 208 9.59 -33.85 -9.39
CA GLU A 208 9.50 -32.41 -9.14
C GLU A 208 9.82 -32.05 -7.69
N GLU A 209 9.38 -32.82 -6.69
CA GLU A 209 9.78 -32.56 -5.29
C GLU A 209 11.32 -32.68 -5.12
N LYS A 210 11.99 -33.50 -5.95
CA LYS A 210 13.47 -33.53 -6.03
C LYS A 210 14.09 -32.42 -6.88
N LYS A 211 13.43 -31.92 -7.93
CA LYS A 211 13.94 -30.88 -8.85
C LYS A 211 13.64 -29.45 -8.39
N THR A 212 12.59 -29.24 -7.58
CA THR A 212 12.13 -27.93 -7.11
C THR A 212 12.80 -27.54 -5.78
N GLU A 213 13.30 -28.52 -5.00
CA GLU A 213 14.14 -28.25 -3.83
C GLU A 213 15.57 -27.83 -4.20
N GLN A 214 16.05 -28.18 -5.40
CA GLN A 214 17.39 -27.83 -5.83
C GLN A 214 17.37 -26.49 -6.57
N LYS A 215 17.79 -25.43 -5.87
CA LYS A 215 18.07 -24.14 -6.49
C LYS A 215 19.14 -24.32 -7.56
N LYS A 216 18.77 -24.09 -8.82
CA LYS A 216 19.63 -24.24 -10.00
C LYS A 216 20.38 -22.95 -10.31
N PHE A 217 19.75 -21.81 -10.02
CA PHE A 217 20.31 -20.49 -10.25
C PHE A 217 20.41 -19.74 -8.93
N ASP A 218 21.46 -18.97 -8.77
CA ASP A 218 21.56 -18.00 -7.68
C ASP A 218 20.71 -16.77 -8.01
N VAL A 219 20.77 -16.32 -9.26
CA VAL A 219 20.04 -15.14 -9.74
C VAL A 219 19.35 -15.44 -11.06
N CYS A 220 18.11 -15.00 -11.20
CA CYS A 220 17.41 -14.88 -12.48
C CYS A 220 17.22 -13.41 -12.81
N LEU A 221 17.58 -12.99 -14.03
CA LEU A 221 17.30 -11.63 -14.49
C LEU A 221 15.95 -11.54 -15.18
N SER A 222 15.19 -10.49 -14.86
CA SER A 222 13.96 -10.08 -15.52
C SER A 222 14.15 -8.66 -16.04
N TYR A 223 14.12 -8.47 -17.36
CA TYR A 223 14.44 -7.19 -18.00
C TYR A 223 13.76 -7.06 -19.37
N SER A 224 13.60 -5.82 -19.86
CA SER A 224 13.10 -5.57 -21.21
C SER A 224 14.21 -5.76 -22.23
N GLU A 225 13.88 -6.15 -23.47
CA GLU A 225 14.88 -6.36 -24.52
C GLU A 225 15.75 -5.12 -24.77
N LYS A 226 15.13 -3.94 -24.68
CA LYS A 226 15.78 -2.64 -24.85
C LYS A 226 16.85 -2.37 -23.78
N ASP A 227 16.80 -3.10 -22.66
CA ASP A 227 17.72 -2.96 -21.53
C ASP A 227 18.77 -4.08 -21.47
N ALA A 228 18.96 -4.85 -22.55
CA ALA A 228 19.93 -5.96 -22.60
C ALA A 228 21.37 -5.57 -22.23
N GLU A 229 21.79 -4.34 -22.56
CA GLU A 229 23.09 -3.82 -22.16
C GLU A 229 23.18 -3.60 -20.64
N LEU A 230 22.12 -3.07 -20.02
CA LEU A 230 22.05 -2.91 -18.56
C LEU A 230 22.04 -4.28 -17.86
N ALA A 231 21.26 -5.24 -18.36
CA ALA A 231 21.25 -6.62 -17.86
C ALA A 231 22.64 -7.28 -17.94
N SER A 232 23.35 -7.05 -19.04
CA SER A 232 24.73 -7.54 -19.21
C SER A 232 25.70 -6.90 -18.21
N ARG A 233 25.50 -5.63 -17.85
CA ARG A 233 26.31 -4.96 -16.83
C ARG A 233 26.03 -5.50 -15.43
N VAL A 234 24.75 -5.68 -15.06
CA VAL A 234 24.37 -6.33 -13.78
C VAL A 234 24.98 -7.72 -13.66
N CYS A 235 24.95 -8.53 -14.74
CA CYS A 235 25.62 -9.83 -14.76
C CYS A 235 27.11 -9.73 -14.46
N LYS A 236 27.83 -8.79 -15.10
CA LYS A 236 29.27 -8.59 -14.90
C LYS A 236 29.59 -8.20 -13.47
N ASP A 237 28.79 -7.32 -12.87
CA ASP A 237 28.99 -6.89 -11.49
C ASP A 237 28.71 -8.01 -10.48
N LEU A 238 27.64 -8.79 -10.67
CA LEU A 238 27.37 -9.99 -9.86
C LEU A 238 28.52 -10.99 -9.92
N GLN A 239 29.07 -11.24 -11.11
CA GLN A 239 30.22 -12.14 -11.30
C GLN A 239 31.51 -11.57 -10.72
N LYS A 240 31.69 -10.24 -10.75
CA LYS A 240 32.84 -9.57 -10.14
C LYS A 240 32.80 -9.69 -8.61
N VAL A 241 31.63 -9.62 -8.00
CA VAL A 241 31.44 -9.79 -6.56
C VAL A 241 31.59 -11.26 -6.15
N HIS A 242 30.97 -12.18 -6.92
CA HIS A 242 30.97 -13.60 -6.62
C HIS A 242 31.24 -14.43 -7.88
N GLY A 243 32.51 -14.79 -8.09
CA GLY A 243 32.98 -15.39 -9.36
C GLY A 243 32.35 -16.74 -9.75
N SER A 244 31.73 -17.45 -8.82
CA SER A 244 31.04 -18.73 -9.07
C SER A 244 29.52 -18.63 -9.09
N ILE A 245 28.97 -17.41 -9.13
CA ILE A 245 27.51 -17.19 -9.16
C ILE A 245 26.89 -17.78 -10.44
N VAL A 246 25.78 -18.51 -10.30
CA VAL A 246 25.03 -19.08 -11.41
C VAL A 246 23.85 -18.16 -11.76
N ILE A 247 23.90 -17.51 -12.92
CA ILE A 247 22.90 -16.52 -13.34
C ILE A 247 22.11 -17.06 -14.54
N HIS A 248 20.78 -17.08 -14.44
CA HIS A 248 19.92 -17.13 -15.62
C HIS A 248 19.82 -15.73 -16.21
N LYS A 249 20.46 -15.55 -17.36
CA LYS A 249 20.62 -14.25 -18.03
C LYS A 249 19.96 -14.20 -19.40
N GLU A 250 19.44 -15.34 -19.86
CA GLU A 250 18.76 -15.43 -21.14
C GLU A 250 17.44 -14.66 -21.08
N GLN A 251 17.15 -13.88 -22.12
CA GLN A 251 15.85 -13.25 -22.25
C GLN A 251 14.78 -14.33 -22.36
N PHE A 252 13.70 -14.19 -21.59
CA PHE A 252 12.56 -15.07 -21.74
C PHE A 252 11.95 -14.89 -23.13
N SER A 253 11.94 -15.96 -23.92
CA SER A 253 11.32 -15.96 -25.24
C SER A 253 9.83 -16.24 -25.13
N TYR A 254 9.04 -15.37 -25.76
CA TYR A 254 7.58 -15.48 -25.78
C TYR A 254 7.17 -16.27 -27.00
N ASN A 255 7.26 -17.59 -26.93
CA ASN A 255 6.63 -18.42 -27.96
C ASN A 255 5.14 -18.53 -27.64
N HIS A 256 4.31 -17.72 -28.30
CA HIS A 256 2.85 -17.75 -28.16
C HIS A 256 2.20 -19.09 -28.59
N GLU A 257 2.98 -20.03 -29.13
CA GLU A 257 2.55 -21.40 -29.48
C GLU A 257 2.84 -22.44 -28.37
N GLU A 258 3.59 -22.07 -27.32
CA GLU A 258 3.90 -22.92 -26.16
C GLU A 258 3.46 -22.26 -24.84
N VAL A 259 3.35 -23.04 -23.76
CA VAL A 259 3.10 -22.52 -22.40
C VAL A 259 4.40 -21.89 -21.86
N TRP A 260 4.85 -20.80 -22.49
CA TRP A 260 6.10 -20.12 -22.15
C TRP A 260 6.13 -19.66 -20.69
N GLN A 261 4.98 -19.36 -20.08
CA GLN A 261 4.89 -18.96 -18.67
C GLN A 261 5.36 -20.07 -17.72
N GLU A 262 5.21 -21.35 -18.08
CA GLU A 262 5.70 -22.50 -17.29
C GLU A 262 7.22 -22.52 -17.25
N GLN A 263 7.87 -22.17 -18.35
CA GLN A 263 9.33 -22.13 -18.45
C GLN A 263 9.88 -20.95 -17.62
N ILE A 264 9.28 -19.76 -17.75
CA ILE A 264 9.65 -18.59 -16.94
C ILE A 264 9.50 -18.89 -15.45
N PHE A 265 8.32 -19.37 -15.05
CA PHE A 265 8.02 -19.64 -13.66
C PHE A 265 8.93 -20.73 -13.08
N THR A 266 9.22 -21.79 -13.84
CA THR A 266 10.15 -22.85 -13.41
C THR A 266 11.54 -22.29 -13.13
N VAL A 267 12.06 -21.46 -14.03
CA VAL A 267 13.36 -20.79 -13.85
C VAL A 267 13.33 -19.90 -12.60
N MET A 268 12.28 -19.08 -12.44
CA MET A 268 12.11 -18.18 -11.31
C MET A 268 12.08 -18.92 -9.96
N VAL A 269 11.32 -20.02 -9.84
CA VAL A 269 11.26 -20.84 -8.61
C VAL A 269 12.59 -21.53 -8.31
N GLN A 270 13.31 -21.95 -9.36
CA GLN A 270 14.65 -22.54 -9.25
C GLN A 270 15.76 -21.52 -8.97
N SER A 271 15.43 -20.24 -8.85
CA SER A 271 16.37 -19.15 -8.54
C SER A 271 16.33 -18.77 -7.06
N TYR A 272 17.46 -18.44 -6.45
CA TYR A 272 17.46 -17.88 -5.08
C TYR A 272 16.89 -16.46 -5.07
N LYS A 273 17.29 -15.63 -6.03
CA LYS A 273 16.77 -14.27 -6.23
C LYS A 273 16.37 -14.02 -7.69
N ILE A 274 15.38 -13.18 -7.90
CA ILE A 274 14.90 -12.71 -9.21
C ILE A 274 15.11 -11.20 -9.26
N VAL A 275 16.05 -10.74 -10.07
CA VAL A 275 16.36 -9.31 -10.21
C VAL A 275 15.54 -8.73 -11.36
N ALA A 276 14.56 -7.89 -11.02
CA ALA A 276 13.81 -7.10 -11.99
C ALA A 276 14.55 -5.78 -12.27
N ILE A 277 14.94 -5.53 -13.52
CA ILE A 277 15.65 -4.32 -13.94
C ILE A 277 14.62 -3.23 -14.24
N LEU A 278 14.39 -2.33 -13.28
CA LEU A 278 13.38 -1.27 -13.40
C LEU A 278 13.94 -0.08 -14.18
N THR A 279 13.35 0.13 -15.36
CA THR A 279 13.57 1.23 -16.33
C THR A 279 12.22 1.67 -16.91
N PRO A 280 12.14 2.80 -17.64
CA PRO A 280 10.94 3.16 -18.40
C PRO A 280 10.47 2.03 -19.33
N SER A 281 11.38 1.43 -20.10
CA SER A 281 11.08 0.33 -21.02
C SER A 281 10.46 -0.88 -20.31
N TYR A 282 10.92 -1.20 -19.09
CA TYR A 282 10.39 -2.32 -18.31
C TYR A 282 8.94 -2.11 -17.88
N VAL A 283 8.57 -0.89 -17.44
CA VAL A 283 7.20 -0.62 -16.98
C VAL A 283 6.22 -0.39 -18.13
N ASP A 284 6.71 0.00 -19.31
CA ASP A 284 5.90 0.20 -20.51
C ASP A 284 5.52 -1.13 -21.20
N GLU A 285 6.30 -2.19 -21.00
CA GLU A 285 6.09 -3.50 -21.64
C GLU A 285 5.23 -4.44 -20.78
N VAL A 286 4.14 -4.94 -21.35
CA VAL A 286 3.17 -5.80 -20.66
C VAL A 286 3.83 -7.11 -20.22
N GLU A 287 4.72 -7.64 -21.05
CA GLU A 287 5.45 -8.86 -20.86
C GLU A 287 6.39 -8.76 -19.64
N CYS A 288 7.07 -7.63 -19.47
CA CYS A 288 7.90 -7.34 -18.31
C CYS A 288 7.05 -7.21 -17.03
N LEU A 289 5.89 -6.55 -17.10
CA LEU A 289 4.95 -6.50 -15.98
C LEU A 289 4.40 -7.90 -15.62
N GLU A 290 4.22 -8.79 -16.59
CA GLU A 290 3.84 -10.19 -16.33
C GLU A 290 4.97 -10.95 -15.63
N GLN A 291 6.23 -10.80 -16.06
CA GLN A 291 7.39 -11.38 -15.35
C GLN A 291 7.48 -10.87 -13.91
N TYR A 292 7.28 -9.56 -13.69
CA TYR A 292 7.28 -8.97 -12.36
C TYR A 292 6.19 -9.58 -11.46
N ASN A 293 4.99 -9.78 -12.00
CA ASN A 293 3.88 -10.42 -11.29
C ASN A 293 4.18 -11.90 -10.98
N LEU A 294 4.84 -12.64 -11.87
CA LEU A 294 5.30 -14.01 -11.61
C LEU A 294 6.36 -14.06 -10.50
N ALA A 295 7.26 -13.09 -10.46
CA ALA A 295 8.25 -12.97 -9.39
C ALA A 295 7.59 -12.65 -8.04
N LEU A 296 6.59 -11.77 -8.00
CA LEU A 296 5.76 -11.55 -6.80
C LEU A 296 5.04 -12.84 -6.35
N CYS A 297 4.61 -13.68 -7.29
CA CYS A 297 4.04 -15.00 -6.95
C CYS A 297 5.09 -15.92 -6.31
N CYS A 298 6.35 -15.87 -6.77
CA CYS A 298 7.44 -16.65 -6.19
C CYS A 298 7.72 -16.25 -4.73
N ASN A 299 7.65 -14.96 -4.39
CA ASN A 299 7.76 -14.50 -2.99
C ASN A 299 6.71 -15.20 -2.11
N ARG A 300 5.46 -15.20 -2.57
CA ARG A 300 4.34 -15.78 -1.83
C ARG A 300 4.47 -17.29 -1.66
N LEU A 301 4.85 -18.00 -2.72
CA LEU A 301 4.92 -19.46 -2.73
C LEU A 301 6.02 -20.01 -1.85
N THR A 302 7.19 -19.37 -1.89
CA THR A 302 8.36 -19.80 -1.13
C THR A 302 8.30 -19.34 0.32
N GLY A 303 7.47 -18.33 0.63
CA GLY A 303 7.51 -17.63 1.91
C GLY A 303 8.84 -16.90 2.15
N ALA A 304 9.64 -16.71 1.08
CA ALA A 304 10.94 -16.10 1.09
C ALA A 304 10.97 -14.90 0.14
N GLU A 305 11.94 -14.00 0.33
CA GLU A 305 12.05 -12.78 -0.47
C GLU A 305 12.89 -13.04 -1.71
N VAL A 306 12.23 -13.54 -2.75
CA VAL A 306 12.87 -13.95 -4.00
C VAL A 306 13.04 -12.77 -4.96
N LEU A 307 12.02 -11.92 -5.13
CA LEU A 307 12.05 -10.75 -5.99
C LEU A 307 12.94 -9.65 -5.39
N ALA A 308 13.96 -9.21 -6.12
CA ALA A 308 14.87 -8.13 -5.74
C ALA A 308 14.97 -7.07 -6.86
N PRO A 309 14.02 -6.11 -6.95
CA PRO A 309 14.04 -5.13 -8.03
C PRO A 309 15.21 -4.17 -7.91
N PHE A 310 15.92 -3.94 -9.02
CA PHE A 310 17.00 -2.95 -9.12
C PHE A 310 16.49 -1.76 -9.91
N TYR A 311 16.54 -0.56 -9.33
CA TYR A 311 16.04 0.66 -9.95
C TYR A 311 17.17 1.42 -10.64
N LEU A 312 17.30 1.28 -11.96
CA LEU A 312 18.48 1.75 -12.72
C LEU A 312 18.26 3.08 -13.45
N GLN A 313 17.03 3.39 -13.86
CA GLN A 313 16.70 4.61 -14.59
C GLN A 313 15.42 5.23 -14.06
N THR A 314 15.32 6.56 -14.04
CA THR A 314 14.12 7.23 -13.55
C THR A 314 12.91 6.84 -14.38
N ILE A 315 11.82 6.51 -13.67
CA ILE A 315 10.52 6.12 -14.23
C ILE A 315 9.56 7.23 -13.82
N ASP A 316 8.90 7.85 -14.79
CA ASP A 316 8.00 8.98 -14.55
C ASP A 316 6.71 8.55 -13.84
N ALA A 317 6.19 7.37 -14.19
CA ALA A 317 4.97 6.81 -13.62
C ALA A 317 5.13 5.31 -13.35
N PHE A 318 5.31 4.94 -12.09
CA PHE A 318 5.19 3.56 -11.68
C PHE A 318 3.71 3.14 -11.63
N PRO A 319 3.37 1.90 -12.06
CA PRO A 319 2.17 1.24 -11.58
C PRO A 319 2.16 1.23 -10.04
N SER A 320 1.05 1.63 -9.40
CA SER A 320 1.08 1.93 -7.96
C SER A 320 1.47 0.73 -7.10
N TYR A 321 1.15 -0.49 -7.53
CA TYR A 321 1.54 -1.71 -6.80
C TYR A 321 3.06 -1.96 -6.83
N MET A 322 3.77 -1.50 -7.87
CA MET A 322 5.23 -1.59 -7.94
C MET A 322 5.91 -0.53 -7.08
N ALA A 323 5.30 0.66 -6.96
CA ALA A 323 5.80 1.74 -6.11
C ALA A 323 5.80 1.39 -4.61
N LEU A 324 4.97 0.41 -4.23
CA LEU A 324 4.94 -0.13 -2.87
C LEU A 324 6.07 -1.11 -2.60
N ILE A 325 6.67 -1.69 -3.64
CA ILE A 325 7.70 -2.71 -3.50
C ILE A 325 9.07 -2.06 -3.28
N GLN A 326 9.76 -2.48 -2.21
CA GLN A 326 11.11 -2.05 -1.93
C GLN A 326 12.05 -2.46 -3.07
N TYR A 327 12.96 -1.56 -3.46
CA TYR A 327 13.93 -1.77 -4.53
C TYR A 327 15.34 -1.35 -4.09
N SER A 328 16.35 -1.92 -4.74
CA SER A 328 17.73 -1.44 -4.66
C SER A 328 17.88 -0.19 -5.52
N GLU A 329 18.23 0.94 -4.91
CA GLU A 329 18.44 2.19 -5.64
C GLU A 329 19.78 2.17 -6.38
N CYS A 330 19.72 2.01 -7.70
CA CYS A 330 20.89 1.96 -8.56
C CYS A 330 21.12 3.27 -9.33
N ARG A 331 20.25 4.28 -9.19
CA ARG A 331 20.44 5.60 -9.82
C ARG A 331 21.37 6.49 -9.02
N VAL A 332 22.01 7.41 -9.73
CA VAL A 332 22.81 8.49 -9.15
C VAL A 332 21.89 9.54 -8.54
N ARG A 333 22.06 9.87 -7.25
CA ARG A 333 21.26 10.89 -6.57
C ARG A 333 22.09 12.01 -5.93
N LYS A 334 23.39 11.80 -5.74
CA LYS A 334 24.30 12.77 -5.12
C LYS A 334 25.49 13.07 -6.02
N GLU A 335 26.08 14.26 -5.81
CA GLU A 335 27.33 14.65 -6.45
C GLU A 335 28.46 13.72 -5.99
N GLY A 336 29.22 13.18 -6.94
CA GLY A 336 30.29 12.20 -6.68
C GLY A 336 29.86 10.73 -6.70
N GLU A 337 28.57 10.40 -6.82
CA GLU A 337 28.12 9.03 -7.04
C GLU A 337 28.18 8.66 -8.53
N THR A 338 28.55 7.41 -8.84
CA THR A 338 28.45 6.85 -10.19
C THR A 338 27.40 5.74 -10.26
N ALA A 339 26.78 5.55 -11.44
CA ALA A 339 25.77 4.51 -11.63
C ALA A 339 26.38 3.11 -11.48
N GLU A 340 27.65 2.97 -11.90
CA GLU A 340 28.46 1.77 -11.79
C GLU A 340 28.66 1.35 -10.32
N GLU A 341 29.04 2.28 -9.45
CA GLU A 341 29.24 1.97 -8.02
C GLU A 341 27.94 1.62 -7.31
N LYS A 342 26.84 2.30 -7.65
CA LYS A 342 25.50 2.01 -7.11
C LYS A 342 25.05 0.60 -7.48
N MET A 343 25.18 0.24 -8.74
CA MET A 343 24.84 -1.09 -9.24
C MET A 343 25.73 -2.17 -8.61
N LEU A 344 27.04 -1.94 -8.50
CA LEU A 344 27.96 -2.85 -7.83
C LEU A 344 27.61 -3.04 -6.34
N THR A 345 27.17 -1.96 -5.66
CA THR A 345 26.70 -2.02 -4.27
C THR A 345 25.43 -2.87 -4.15
N ALA A 346 24.45 -2.67 -5.02
CA ALA A 346 23.22 -3.47 -5.06
C ALA A 346 23.53 -4.96 -5.31
N CYS A 347 24.43 -5.27 -6.25
CA CYS A 347 24.92 -6.63 -6.49
C CYS A 347 25.58 -7.21 -5.24
N THR A 348 26.42 -6.43 -4.55
CA THR A 348 27.10 -6.85 -3.32
C THR A 348 26.12 -7.20 -2.20
N MET A 349 25.07 -6.39 -2.02
CA MET A 349 24.03 -6.67 -1.02
C MET A 349 23.23 -7.93 -1.37
N LEU A 350 22.86 -8.09 -2.64
CA LEU A 350 22.14 -9.28 -3.11
C LEU A 350 22.93 -10.58 -2.86
N ILE A 351 24.24 -10.58 -3.12
CA ILE A 351 25.10 -11.75 -2.84
C ILE A 351 25.11 -12.09 -1.35
N LYS A 352 25.25 -11.08 -0.47
CA LYS A 352 25.23 -11.30 0.98
C LYS A 352 23.91 -11.94 1.44
N GLU A 353 22.79 -11.54 0.86
CA GLU A 353 21.48 -12.17 1.12
C GLU A 353 21.46 -13.63 0.65
N ILE A 354 21.91 -13.91 -0.57
CA ILE A 354 21.96 -15.28 -1.12
C ILE A 354 22.85 -16.19 -0.25
N ASP A 355 24.01 -15.70 0.17
CA ASP A 355 24.94 -16.46 1.02
C ASP A 355 24.33 -16.75 2.40
N LYS A 356 23.60 -15.79 2.97
CA LYS A 356 22.85 -15.97 4.22
C LYS A 356 21.74 -17.02 4.07
N ASP A 357 20.97 -16.97 2.99
CA ASP A 357 19.89 -17.93 2.70
C ASP A 357 20.42 -19.36 2.48
N LYS A 358 21.57 -19.48 1.80
CA LYS A 358 22.30 -20.75 1.64
C LYS A 358 22.80 -21.32 2.97
N PHE A 359 23.19 -20.46 3.92
CA PHE A 359 23.71 -20.87 5.23
C PHE A 359 22.62 -21.30 6.22
N LEU A 360 21.44 -20.66 6.18
CA LEU A 360 20.31 -20.92 7.09
C LEU A 360 19.46 -22.15 6.71
N SER A 361 19.64 -22.70 5.50
CA SER A 361 18.94 -23.90 5.04
C SER A 361 19.46 -25.17 5.77
N PRO A 362 18.68 -25.86 6.64
CA PRO A 362 19.22 -26.97 7.42
C PRO A 362 19.46 -28.21 6.55
N ARG A 363 20.70 -28.71 6.55
CA ARG A 363 21.00 -30.11 6.17
C ARG A 363 20.40 -31.06 7.22
N LYS A 364 19.12 -31.42 7.09
CA LYS A 364 18.55 -32.58 7.79
C LYS A 364 17.69 -33.39 6.83
N SER A 365 18.16 -34.60 6.50
CA SER A 365 17.33 -35.63 5.87
C SER A 365 16.31 -36.14 6.90
N PRO A 366 15.02 -36.28 6.55
CA PRO A 366 14.07 -36.99 7.38
C PRO A 366 13.93 -38.42 6.86
N HIS A 367 14.74 -39.33 7.41
CA HIS A 367 14.38 -40.74 7.47
C HIS A 367 13.86 -41.07 8.88
N SER A 368 12.77 -41.84 8.90
CA SER A 368 12.19 -42.60 10.02
C SER A 368 11.83 -41.84 11.30
N ASP A 369 10.55 -41.56 11.53
CA ASP A 369 9.68 -42.53 12.22
C ASP A 369 8.20 -42.12 12.21
N SER A 370 7.35 -43.12 12.02
CA SER A 370 5.90 -43.01 11.98
C SER A 370 5.26 -43.06 13.37
N LYS A 371 4.06 -42.45 13.45
CA LYS A 371 2.94 -42.66 14.38
C LYS A 371 2.75 -41.60 15.48
N SER A 372 1.75 -40.74 15.29
CA SER A 372 0.60 -40.71 16.19
C SER A 372 -0.61 -40.04 15.52
N VAL A 373 -1.79 -40.36 16.06
CA VAL A 373 -3.12 -40.35 15.45
C VAL A 373 -3.90 -39.11 15.88
N VAL A 374 -4.61 -38.52 14.91
CA VAL A 374 -5.88 -37.75 14.94
C VAL A 374 -6.31 -37.07 16.27
N SER A 375 -6.48 -35.74 16.20
CA SER A 375 -7.60 -35.07 16.87
C SER A 375 -7.94 -33.75 16.15
N SER A 376 -9.18 -33.69 15.69
CA SER A 376 -9.88 -32.57 15.07
C SER A 376 -10.23 -31.47 16.08
N THR A 377 -9.86 -30.23 15.76
CA THR A 377 -10.66 -29.05 16.11
C THR A 377 -10.40 -27.96 15.08
N ALA A 378 -11.47 -27.54 14.42
CA ALA A 378 -11.51 -26.37 13.56
C ALA A 378 -11.28 -25.12 14.43
N ALA A 379 -10.05 -24.63 14.41
CA ALA A 379 -9.70 -23.30 14.88
C ALA A 379 -8.94 -22.63 13.74
N SER A 380 -9.52 -21.54 13.22
CA SER A 380 -8.83 -20.34 12.74
C SER A 380 -7.31 -20.50 12.68
N LYS A 381 -6.77 -20.94 11.54
CA LYS A 381 -5.37 -20.66 11.22
C LYS A 381 -5.32 -19.29 10.57
N THR A 382 -5.33 -18.31 11.47
CA THR A 382 -4.80 -16.96 11.29
C THR A 382 -3.49 -16.99 10.50
N THR A 383 -3.37 -15.98 9.64
CA THR A 383 -2.17 -15.24 9.23
C THR A 383 -0.95 -15.53 10.11
N GLN A 384 0.22 -15.68 9.49
CA GLN A 384 1.50 -15.58 10.20
C GLN A 384 1.44 -14.39 11.18
N PRO A 385 1.76 -14.57 12.48
CA PRO A 385 1.74 -13.45 13.41
C PRO A 385 2.71 -12.37 12.89
N SER A 386 2.24 -11.12 12.80
CA SER A 386 3.12 -9.97 12.59
C SER A 386 4.27 -10.07 13.59
N LYS A 387 5.52 -10.09 13.11
CA LYS A 387 6.70 -10.19 13.97
C LYS A 387 6.65 -9.02 14.95
N ALA A 388 6.47 -9.30 16.24
CA ALA A 388 6.42 -8.26 17.26
C ALA A 388 7.85 -7.79 17.53
N TYR A 389 8.10 -6.50 17.37
CA TYR A 389 9.42 -5.91 17.63
C TYR A 389 9.51 -5.38 19.06
N ASP A 390 10.67 -5.52 19.69
CA ASP A 390 10.93 -4.92 21.00
C ASP A 390 11.42 -3.48 20.83
N ILE A 391 12.31 -3.25 19.86
CA ILE A 391 12.93 -1.95 19.59
C ILE A 391 12.78 -1.62 18.10
N PHE A 392 12.41 -0.39 17.79
CA PHE A 392 12.45 0.18 16.44
C PHE A 392 13.50 1.29 16.39
N ILE A 393 14.41 1.23 15.43
CA ILE A 393 15.45 2.25 15.22
C ILE A 393 15.15 3.01 13.93
N SER A 394 14.71 4.27 14.08
CA SER A 394 14.41 5.22 13.01
C SER A 394 15.62 6.10 12.72
N TYR A 395 16.10 6.16 11.48
CA TYR A 395 17.27 6.95 11.11
C TYR A 395 17.26 7.37 9.63
N SER A 396 18.04 8.41 9.27
CA SER A 396 18.25 8.78 7.88
C SER A 396 19.51 8.10 7.32
N HIS A 397 19.49 7.62 6.06
CA HIS A 397 20.62 6.91 5.42
C HIS A 397 21.96 7.66 5.38
N ARG A 398 22.01 8.93 5.81
CA ARG A 398 23.24 9.74 5.77
C ARG A 398 24.24 9.36 6.87
N ASN A 399 23.81 8.75 8.00
CA ASN A 399 24.67 8.46 9.16
C ASN A 399 24.52 7.01 9.68
N PRO A 400 25.02 5.98 8.97
CA PRO A 400 24.80 4.58 9.34
C PRO A 400 25.72 4.05 10.46
N LYS A 401 26.89 4.65 10.70
CA LYS A 401 27.91 4.06 11.59
C LYS A 401 27.46 4.04 13.05
N GLU A 402 26.88 5.15 13.50
CA GLU A 402 26.37 5.40 14.84
C GLU A 402 25.19 4.47 15.16
N VAL A 403 24.34 4.26 14.16
CA VAL A 403 23.17 3.38 14.22
C VAL A 403 23.60 1.92 14.39
N PHE A 404 24.51 1.44 13.55
CA PHE A 404 25.02 0.06 13.66
C PHE A 404 25.73 -0.17 14.98
N LYS A 405 26.46 0.83 15.49
CA LYS A 405 27.13 0.71 16.78
C LYS A 405 26.15 0.54 17.95
N LEU A 406 25.08 1.34 17.98
CA LEU A 406 24.05 1.19 19.00
C LEU A 406 23.35 -0.18 18.88
N TYR A 407 23.07 -0.61 17.65
CA TYR A 407 22.46 -1.91 17.37
C TYR A 407 23.33 -3.09 17.87
N GLU A 408 24.64 -3.08 17.58
CA GLU A 408 25.58 -4.09 18.08
C GLU A 408 25.58 -4.12 19.61
N ASN A 409 25.67 -2.96 20.26
CA ASN A 409 25.64 -2.88 21.72
C ASN A 409 24.32 -3.39 22.33
N LEU A 410 23.18 -3.17 21.66
CA LEU A 410 21.88 -3.70 22.11
C LEU A 410 21.87 -5.24 22.07
N LEU A 411 22.36 -5.84 20.99
CA LEU A 411 22.44 -7.30 20.85
C LEU A 411 23.50 -7.93 21.75
N ASP A 412 24.59 -7.22 22.05
CA ASP A 412 25.60 -7.66 23.02
C ASP A 412 25.01 -7.74 24.44
N LEU A 413 24.11 -6.83 24.79
CA LEU A 413 23.43 -6.81 26.09
C LEU A 413 22.28 -7.83 26.18
N ASP A 414 21.57 -8.05 25.08
CA ASP A 414 20.47 -9.02 24.99
C ASP A 414 20.34 -9.57 23.55
N PRO A 415 20.94 -10.76 23.29
CA PRO A 415 20.93 -11.37 21.96
C PRO A 415 19.55 -11.79 21.44
N ASP A 416 18.54 -11.90 22.32
CA ASP A 416 17.20 -12.34 21.97
C ASP A 416 16.28 -11.18 21.52
N LEU A 417 16.78 -9.93 21.54
CA LEU A 417 16.00 -8.76 21.12
C LEU A 417 15.55 -8.84 19.67
N CYS A 418 14.25 -8.58 19.45
CA CYS A 418 13.73 -8.34 18.11
C CYS A 418 13.83 -6.84 17.77
N VAL A 419 14.95 -6.41 17.17
CA VAL A 419 15.18 -5.02 16.77
C VAL A 419 14.83 -4.82 15.30
N PHE A 420 13.95 -3.86 15.00
CA PHE A 420 13.73 -3.38 13.63
C PHE A 420 14.68 -2.22 13.33
N LEU A 421 15.58 -2.39 12.36
CA LEU A 421 16.37 -1.29 11.81
C LEU A 421 15.69 -0.75 10.55
N ASP A 422 15.27 0.52 10.58
CA ASP A 422 14.60 1.17 9.45
C ASP A 422 15.41 1.01 8.14
N ARG A 423 14.70 0.69 7.05
CA ARG A 423 15.17 0.46 5.67
C ARG A 423 16.30 -0.53 5.42
N SER A 424 17.03 -1.02 6.43
CA SER A 424 18.00 -2.11 6.26
C SER A 424 17.40 -3.50 6.47
N GLU A 425 16.30 -3.62 7.23
CA GLU A 425 15.50 -4.86 7.29
C GLU A 425 14.37 -4.90 6.24
N LEU A 426 14.14 -3.79 5.52
CA LEU A 426 13.20 -3.79 4.40
C LEU A 426 13.84 -4.51 3.23
N ASN A 427 13.58 -5.81 3.16
CA ASN A 427 14.07 -6.61 2.07
C ASN A 427 13.43 -6.15 0.75
N THR A 428 14.29 -6.02 -0.25
CA THR A 428 13.93 -5.76 -1.63
C THR A 428 12.80 -6.73 -2.03
N GLY A 429 11.69 -6.24 -2.60
CA GLY A 429 10.55 -7.10 -3.00
C GLY A 429 9.30 -7.07 -2.09
N ASN A 430 9.30 -6.34 -0.97
CA ASN A 430 8.15 -6.25 -0.04
C ASN A 430 7.41 -4.90 -0.10
N ILE A 431 6.12 -4.89 0.31
CA ILE A 431 5.35 -3.64 0.57
C ILE A 431 5.93 -2.96 1.81
N TRP A 432 6.87 -2.04 1.62
CA TRP A 432 7.68 -1.55 2.74
C TRP A 432 6.88 -0.71 3.74
N GLN A 433 5.88 0.03 3.27
CA GLN A 433 5.14 0.98 4.11
C GLN A 433 4.22 0.29 5.12
N GLU A 434 3.56 -0.80 4.73
CA GLU A 434 2.70 -1.59 5.64
C GLU A 434 3.57 -2.23 6.74
N THR A 435 4.66 -2.90 6.35
CA THR A 435 5.62 -3.50 7.29
C THR A 435 6.22 -2.45 8.23
N LEU A 436 6.58 -1.27 7.73
CA LEU A 436 7.13 -0.18 8.53
C LEU A 436 6.15 0.29 9.61
N TYR A 437 4.90 0.56 9.21
CA TYR A 437 3.88 1.05 10.13
C TYR A 437 3.47 -0.03 11.15
N GLU A 438 3.40 -1.30 10.75
CA GLU A 438 3.13 -2.42 11.66
C GLU A 438 4.28 -2.66 12.66
N ALA A 439 5.53 -2.56 12.21
CA ALA A 439 6.70 -2.63 13.09
C ALA A 439 6.69 -1.48 14.11
N LEU A 440 6.38 -0.26 13.67
CA LEU A 440 6.22 0.89 14.54
C LEU A 440 5.06 0.76 15.52
N ASP A 441 3.93 0.18 15.13
CA ASP A 441 2.76 0.00 16.01
C ASP A 441 2.95 -1.11 17.06
N SER A 442 3.87 -2.05 16.81
CA SER A 442 4.18 -3.16 17.72
C SER A 442 5.37 -2.89 18.64
N ALA A 443 6.31 -2.03 18.25
CA ALA A 443 7.52 -1.73 19.02
C ALA A 443 7.22 -1.18 20.42
N LYS A 444 8.00 -1.59 21.43
CA LYS A 444 7.87 -1.07 22.81
C LYS A 444 8.78 0.13 23.04
N VAL A 445 9.90 0.17 22.32
CA VAL A 445 10.86 1.28 22.33
C VAL A 445 11.07 1.75 20.90
N VAL A 446 11.00 3.06 20.67
CA VAL A 446 11.39 3.69 19.40
C VAL A 446 12.58 4.61 19.66
N ILE A 447 13.68 4.38 18.96
CA ILE A 447 14.89 5.20 19.00
C ILE A 447 14.97 6.00 17.70
N ALA A 448 15.02 7.33 17.79
CA ALA A 448 15.02 8.21 16.62
C ALA A 448 16.33 9.01 16.52
N PHE A 449 17.11 8.78 15.48
CA PHE A 449 18.39 9.48 15.23
C PHE A 449 18.14 10.82 14.54
N ILE A 450 17.98 11.87 15.34
CA ILE A 450 17.66 13.22 14.89
C ILE A 450 18.92 13.89 14.32
N THR A 451 18.92 14.02 13.00
CA THR A 451 19.93 14.70 12.17
C THR A 451 19.22 15.71 11.26
N LYS A 452 19.95 16.62 10.62
CA LYS A 452 19.38 17.49 9.58
C LYS A 452 18.70 16.67 8.47
N GLY A 453 19.35 15.60 8.01
CA GLY A 453 18.80 14.69 7.01
C GLY A 453 17.56 13.92 7.50
N TYR A 454 17.45 13.64 8.80
CA TYR A 454 16.25 13.04 9.39
C TYR A 454 15.07 14.00 9.35
N MET A 455 15.29 15.26 9.73
CA MET A 455 14.25 16.30 9.72
C MET A 455 13.79 16.66 8.30
N GLU A 456 14.63 16.47 7.29
CA GLU A 456 14.28 16.66 5.87
C GLU A 456 13.50 15.46 5.27
N SER A 457 13.56 14.28 5.90
CA SER A 457 12.97 13.05 5.38
C SER A 457 11.50 12.92 5.77
N THR A 458 10.59 12.94 4.79
CA THR A 458 9.15 12.79 5.03
C THR A 458 8.82 11.48 5.72
N VAL A 459 9.51 10.39 5.36
CA VAL A 459 9.30 9.06 5.96
C VAL A 459 9.75 9.05 7.42
N CYS A 460 10.94 9.59 7.73
CA CYS A 460 11.42 9.68 9.11
C CYS A 460 10.49 10.56 9.97
N GLN A 461 9.93 11.63 9.40
CA GLN A 461 8.92 12.43 10.09
C GLN A 461 7.63 11.65 10.35
N GLU A 462 7.13 10.86 9.39
CA GLU A 462 5.97 9.98 9.58
C GLU A 462 6.23 8.96 10.71
N GLU A 463 7.39 8.31 10.71
CA GLU A 463 7.80 7.36 11.76
C GLU A 463 7.84 8.02 13.15
N TYR A 464 8.47 9.19 13.24
CA TYR A 464 8.52 9.95 14.48
C TYR A 464 7.13 10.38 14.96
N ASN A 465 6.24 10.78 14.05
CA ASN A 465 4.88 11.17 14.41
C ASN A 465 4.05 10.00 14.95
N ILE A 466 4.19 8.80 14.36
CA ILE A 466 3.56 7.57 14.87
C ILE A 466 4.11 7.27 16.27
N ALA A 467 5.43 7.28 16.42
CA ALA A 467 6.08 7.01 17.70
C ALA A 467 5.69 8.02 18.78
N LEU A 468 5.65 9.32 18.44
CA LEU A 468 5.23 10.38 19.34
C LEU A 468 3.75 10.27 19.72
N ALA A 469 2.87 9.91 18.79
CA ALA A 469 1.47 9.69 19.11
C ALA A 469 1.27 8.55 20.09
N ARG A 470 1.98 7.43 19.89
CA ARG A 470 1.99 6.28 20.80
C ARG A 470 2.55 6.65 22.16
N PHE A 471 3.66 7.39 22.19
CA PHE A 471 4.26 7.90 23.42
C PHE A 471 3.29 8.76 24.25
N LEU A 472 2.45 9.56 23.59
CA LEU A 472 1.48 10.43 24.26
C LEU A 472 0.19 9.71 24.70
N SER A 473 -0.10 8.52 24.15
CA SER A 473 -1.36 7.80 24.38
C SER A 473 -1.20 6.48 25.14
N GLU A 474 -0.04 5.81 25.01
CA GLU A 474 0.23 4.50 25.61
C GLU A 474 1.11 4.65 26.85
N GLU A 475 0.78 3.93 27.93
CA GLU A 475 1.56 4.02 29.18
C GLU A 475 2.91 3.29 29.11
N ASN A 476 3.04 2.33 28.20
CA ASN A 476 4.13 1.36 28.14
C ASN A 476 4.98 1.51 26.87
N MET A 477 5.05 2.73 26.30
CA MET A 477 5.84 3.03 25.12
C MET A 477 6.96 4.01 25.46
N CYS A 478 8.18 3.72 25.03
CA CYS A 478 9.33 4.61 25.19
C CYS A 478 9.71 5.22 23.83
N LEU A 479 9.77 6.55 23.76
CA LEU A 479 10.37 7.29 22.65
C LEU A 479 11.70 7.89 23.09
N LEU A 480 12.78 7.55 22.39
CA LEU A 480 14.15 7.99 22.66
C LEU A 480 14.73 8.76 21.46
N PRO A 481 14.53 10.10 21.38
CA PRO A 481 15.16 10.92 20.35
C PRO A 481 16.62 11.21 20.70
N LEU A 482 17.53 10.91 19.78
CA LEU A 482 18.97 11.14 19.89
C LEU A 482 19.37 12.29 18.97
N LEU A 483 19.80 13.41 19.51
CA LEU A 483 20.33 14.53 18.74
C LEU A 483 21.78 14.24 18.34
N MET A 484 22.05 14.18 17.04
CA MET A 484 23.35 13.72 16.52
C MET A 484 24.23 14.86 16.02
N ASP A 485 23.65 15.93 15.48
CA ASP A 485 24.40 17.00 14.83
C ASP A 485 24.57 18.21 15.77
N SER A 486 25.80 18.60 16.07
CA SER A 486 26.11 19.66 17.06
C SER A 486 25.85 21.07 16.54
N ASP A 487 25.61 21.20 15.25
CA ASP A 487 25.26 22.45 14.59
C ASP A 487 23.74 22.72 14.57
N ILE A 488 22.92 21.79 15.07
CA ILE A 488 21.49 22.00 15.31
C ILE A 488 21.35 22.77 16.62
N LYS A 489 21.09 24.08 16.53
CA LYS A 489 20.85 24.96 17.68
C LYS A 489 19.37 25.09 18.04
N GLU A 490 18.51 24.90 17.05
CA GLU A 490 17.06 24.96 17.20
C GLU A 490 16.43 23.78 16.47
N ILE A 491 15.32 23.27 16.99
CA ILE A 491 14.62 22.10 16.47
C ILE A 491 13.12 22.37 16.36
N PRO A 492 12.40 21.81 15.37
CA PRO A 492 10.95 21.95 15.32
C PRO A 492 10.29 21.54 16.64
N ALA A 493 9.34 22.34 17.13
CA ALA A 493 8.74 22.19 18.46
C ALA A 493 8.17 20.78 18.75
N MET A 494 7.78 20.04 17.72
CA MET A 494 7.33 18.65 17.82
C MET A 494 8.35 17.74 18.54
N TYR A 495 9.64 17.94 18.27
CA TYR A 495 10.70 17.11 18.85
C TYR A 495 10.92 17.41 20.33
N SER A 496 10.46 18.57 20.80
CA SER A 496 10.51 18.94 22.22
C SER A 496 9.43 18.24 23.06
N ALA A 497 8.49 17.52 22.45
CA ALA A 497 7.46 16.81 23.19
C ALA A 497 8.02 15.65 24.02
N ALA A 498 9.16 15.09 23.60
CA ALA A 498 9.99 14.17 24.39
C ALA A 498 11.35 14.85 24.68
N TRP A 499 12.04 14.41 25.72
CA TRP A 499 13.41 14.87 25.98
C TRP A 499 14.37 14.35 24.90
N LEU A 500 15.15 15.23 24.29
CA LEU A 500 16.22 14.85 23.37
C LEU A 500 17.48 14.47 24.15
N VAL A 501 18.08 13.34 23.83
CA VAL A 501 19.42 12.99 24.32
C VAL A 501 20.45 13.60 23.40
N ASP A 502 21.23 14.56 23.91
CA ASP A 502 22.31 15.17 23.14
C ASP A 502 23.50 14.21 23.04
N MET A 503 23.64 13.60 21.85
CA MET A 503 24.76 12.74 21.45
C MET A 503 25.71 13.45 20.48
N SER A 504 25.52 14.75 20.27
CA SER A 504 26.20 15.52 19.23
C SER A 504 27.63 15.96 19.62
N ASN A 505 27.97 15.88 20.90
CA ASN A 505 29.28 16.22 21.42
C ASN A 505 30.15 14.95 21.57
N PRO A 506 31.14 14.72 20.68
CA PRO A 506 32.03 13.59 20.79
C PRO A 506 32.97 13.78 21.98
N SER A 507 32.59 13.26 23.14
CA SER A 507 33.51 13.14 24.28
C SER A 507 34.64 12.15 23.96
N LYS A 508 35.76 12.21 24.70
CA LYS A 508 36.83 11.19 24.62
C LYS A 508 36.35 9.76 24.98
N ARG A 509 35.10 9.59 25.41
CA ARG A 509 34.47 8.33 25.84
C ARG A 509 33.28 7.94 24.97
N TYR A 510 33.35 8.28 23.68
CA TYR A 510 32.35 7.96 22.67
C TYR A 510 31.82 6.52 22.77
N GLU A 511 32.70 5.53 22.82
CA GLU A 511 32.32 4.10 22.93
C GLU A 511 31.53 3.78 24.22
N GLU A 512 31.96 4.32 25.36
CA GLU A 512 31.29 4.09 26.66
C GLU A 512 29.88 4.70 26.68
N GLN A 513 29.68 5.83 25.99
CA GLN A 513 28.37 6.49 25.90
C GLN A 513 27.34 5.64 25.16
N TYR A 514 27.70 5.02 24.02
CA TYR A 514 26.76 4.15 23.29
C TYR A 514 26.48 2.84 24.00
N CYS A 515 27.46 2.26 24.72
CA CYS A 515 27.20 1.05 25.51
C CYS A 515 26.18 1.33 26.62
N ARG A 516 26.35 2.45 27.34
CA ARG A 516 25.40 2.87 28.38
C ARG A 516 24.04 3.29 27.82
N LEU A 517 24.00 3.92 26.64
CA LEU A 517 22.75 4.26 25.98
C LEU A 517 21.93 3.01 25.64
N ALA A 518 22.58 1.91 25.24
CA ALA A 518 21.93 0.63 24.96
C ALA A 518 21.28 0.00 26.22
N GLU A 519 21.79 0.30 27.42
CA GLU A 519 21.19 -0.15 28.68
C GLU A 519 19.80 0.46 28.91
N VAL A 520 19.53 1.67 28.37
CA VAL A 520 18.27 2.40 28.58
C VAL A 520 17.05 1.64 28.01
N PRO A 521 17.01 1.28 26.70
CA PRO A 521 15.95 0.43 26.14
C PRO A 521 15.82 -0.92 26.85
N ILE A 522 16.93 -1.56 27.19
CA ILE A 522 16.95 -2.88 27.85
C ILE A 522 16.30 -2.82 29.23
N GLU A 523 16.67 -1.83 30.04
CA GLU A 523 16.10 -1.63 31.37
C GLU A 523 14.61 -1.28 31.30
N TRP A 524 14.19 -0.48 30.32
CA TRP A 524 12.77 -0.22 30.06
C TRP A 524 12.01 -1.52 29.79
N LEU A 525 12.48 -2.34 28.85
CA LEU A 525 11.87 -3.63 28.49
C LEU A 525 11.78 -4.59 29.69
N LYS A 526 12.81 -4.64 30.54
CA LYS A 526 12.85 -5.48 31.76
C LYS A 526 11.90 -4.98 32.85
N LYS A 527 11.77 -3.66 33.05
CA LYS A 527 11.06 -3.03 34.17
C LYS A 527 9.60 -2.68 33.90
N MET A 528 9.08 -2.96 32.71
CA MET A 528 7.64 -2.94 32.34
C MET A 528 6.69 -3.66 33.33
N LYS A 529 7.21 -4.40 34.32
CA LYS A 529 6.44 -5.02 35.42
C LYS A 529 6.38 -4.22 36.72
N LYS A 530 7.21 -3.17 36.93
CA LYS A 530 7.36 -2.48 38.23
C LYS A 530 7.58 -0.95 38.20
N GLY A 531 7.74 -0.32 37.03
CA GLY A 531 7.96 1.14 36.91
C GLY A 531 9.39 1.55 37.31
N HIS A 532 10.02 2.44 36.54
CA HIS A 532 11.36 2.98 36.85
C HIS A 532 11.26 4.50 37.02
N PRO A 533 11.44 5.07 38.22
CA PRO A 533 11.18 6.49 38.48
C PRO A 533 11.96 7.46 37.60
N VAL A 534 13.23 7.15 37.30
CA VAL A 534 14.05 8.00 36.43
C VAL A 534 13.66 7.90 34.95
N LEU A 535 13.45 6.69 34.42
CA LEU A 535 12.97 6.52 33.05
C LEU A 535 11.56 7.09 32.89
N GLU A 536 10.68 6.96 33.89
CA GLU A 536 9.35 7.57 33.86
C GLU A 536 9.40 9.10 33.82
N LYS A 537 10.33 9.75 34.55
CA LYS A 537 10.54 11.20 34.47
C LYS A 537 11.16 11.64 33.14
N PHE A 538 12.05 10.83 32.58
CA PHE A 538 12.70 11.09 31.30
C PHE A 538 11.75 10.85 30.11
N CYS A 539 10.92 9.82 30.18
CA CYS A 539 9.90 9.48 29.20
C CYS A 539 8.57 10.21 29.46
N ASN A 540 8.41 11.02 30.50
CA ASN A 540 7.22 11.85 30.67
C ASN A 540 7.66 13.29 30.99
N ARG A 541 7.95 14.08 29.96
CA ARG A 541 7.87 15.55 30.09
C ARG A 541 6.42 15.85 30.46
N GLU A 542 6.16 16.67 31.49
CA GLU A 542 4.81 17.06 31.98
C GLU A 542 3.89 17.49 30.83
N SER A 543 3.31 16.52 30.16
CA SER A 543 2.40 16.69 29.04
C SER A 543 1.21 15.86 29.42
N GLU A 544 0.06 16.51 29.56
CA GLU A 544 -1.18 15.82 29.84
C GLU A 544 -1.38 14.74 28.77
N LYS A 545 -1.44 13.47 29.20
CA LYS A 545 -1.85 12.36 28.33
C LYS A 545 -3.15 12.77 27.67
N THR A 546 -3.09 13.06 26.38
CA THR A 546 -4.23 13.55 25.61
C THR A 546 -4.56 12.50 24.59
N ARG A 547 -5.81 12.03 24.57
CA ARG A 547 -6.27 11.09 23.54
C ARG A 547 -6.10 11.75 22.17
N ILE A 548 -5.40 11.07 21.26
CA ILE A 548 -5.10 11.57 19.91
C ILE A 548 -6.40 11.96 19.18
N SER A 549 -7.47 11.19 19.38
CA SER A 549 -8.81 11.48 18.87
C SER A 549 -9.36 12.86 19.28
N HIS A 550 -9.06 13.33 20.49
CA HIS A 550 -9.49 14.67 20.94
C HIS A 550 -8.73 15.76 20.18
N ILE A 551 -7.41 15.59 20.01
CA ILE A 551 -6.56 16.54 19.27
C ILE A 551 -7.05 16.65 17.83
N THR A 552 -7.30 15.51 17.17
CA THR A 552 -7.75 15.48 15.78
C THR A 552 -9.15 16.06 15.61
N MET A 553 -10.07 15.83 16.55
CA MET A 553 -11.41 16.43 16.56
C MET A 553 -11.37 17.97 16.64
N LYS A 554 -10.61 18.53 17.59
CA LYS A 554 -10.47 20.00 17.72
C LYS A 554 -9.89 20.64 16.47
N TRP A 555 -8.90 19.99 15.86
CA TRP A 555 -8.32 20.46 14.61
C TRP A 555 -9.36 20.45 13.48
N ARG A 556 -10.13 19.37 13.31
CA ARG A 556 -11.20 19.27 12.30
C ARG A 556 -12.27 20.34 12.50
N GLU A 557 -12.65 20.64 13.74
CA GLU A 557 -13.59 21.72 14.04
C GLU A 557 -13.07 23.08 13.59
N LYS A 558 -11.79 23.37 13.83
CA LYS A 558 -11.14 24.61 13.39
C LYS A 558 -11.02 24.68 11.88
N ASP A 559 -10.56 23.62 11.23
CA ASP A 559 -10.45 23.50 9.78
C ASP A 559 -11.83 23.67 9.10
N PHE A 560 -12.87 23.06 9.67
CA PHE A 560 -14.25 23.25 9.22
C PHE A 560 -14.66 24.72 9.26
N LYS A 561 -14.42 25.42 10.39
CA LYS A 561 -14.72 26.87 10.53
C LYS A 561 -13.91 27.77 9.60
N GLN A 562 -12.80 27.30 9.03
CA GLN A 562 -12.02 28.05 8.04
C GLN A 562 -12.52 27.82 6.61
N ARG A 563 -13.02 26.61 6.31
CA ARG A 563 -13.42 26.23 4.96
C ARG A 563 -14.90 26.39 4.69
N PHE A 564 -15.74 26.28 5.71
CA PHE A 564 -17.19 26.30 5.59
C PHE A 564 -17.84 27.43 6.37
N LEU A 565 -19.02 27.82 5.89
CA LEU A 565 -19.96 28.68 6.60
C LEU A 565 -21.37 28.10 6.46
N ILE A 566 -22.26 28.50 7.36
CA ILE A 566 -23.69 28.23 7.26
C ILE A 566 -24.34 29.51 6.73
N THR A 567 -24.93 29.47 5.54
CA THR A 567 -25.52 30.66 4.90
C THR A 567 -26.86 31.06 5.53
N GLY A 568 -27.39 32.23 5.16
CA GLY A 568 -28.74 32.66 5.55
C GLY A 568 -29.86 31.70 5.09
N ASP A 569 -29.60 30.91 4.04
CA ASP A 569 -30.45 29.81 3.58
C ASP A 569 -30.28 28.52 4.42
N LYS A 570 -29.47 28.58 5.49
CA LYS A 570 -29.20 27.52 6.46
C LYS A 570 -28.70 26.23 5.83
N ASP A 571 -27.78 26.37 4.89
CA ASP A 571 -27.10 25.26 4.22
C ASP A 571 -25.58 25.38 4.42
N VAL A 572 -24.88 24.25 4.50
CA VAL A 572 -23.42 24.22 4.58
C VAL A 572 -22.85 24.60 3.21
N GLN A 573 -22.00 25.62 3.16
CA GLN A 573 -21.32 26.06 1.94
C GLN A 573 -19.84 26.36 2.19
N LEU A 574 -19.02 26.24 1.15
CA LEU A 574 -17.63 26.65 1.19
C LEU A 574 -17.52 28.18 1.26
N GLN A 575 -16.67 28.71 2.15
CA GLN A 575 -16.42 30.15 2.26
C GLN A 575 -15.81 30.74 0.99
N LYS A 576 -14.95 29.97 0.32
CA LYS A 576 -14.32 30.30 -0.96
C LYS A 576 -14.40 29.08 -1.86
N ALA A 577 -15.37 29.04 -2.75
CA ALA A 577 -15.51 27.95 -3.71
C ALA A 577 -14.70 28.23 -4.98
N ALA A 578 -13.97 27.24 -5.47
CA ALA A 578 -13.27 27.34 -6.74
C ALA A 578 -14.24 27.52 -7.93
N THR A 579 -13.83 28.36 -8.89
CA THR A 579 -14.57 28.61 -10.13
C THR A 579 -14.05 27.73 -11.26
N THR A 580 -14.95 27.05 -11.96
CA THR A 580 -14.65 26.16 -13.09
C THR A 580 -14.44 26.92 -14.39
N SER A 581 -13.42 26.56 -15.16
CA SER A 581 -13.27 27.03 -16.54
C SER A 581 -14.21 26.27 -17.50
N PRO A 582 -14.56 26.84 -18.68
CA PRO A 582 -15.41 26.17 -19.67
C PRO A 582 -14.86 24.80 -20.12
N GLN A 583 -13.53 24.68 -20.25
CA GLN A 583 -12.86 23.44 -20.63
C GLN A 583 -12.95 22.33 -19.56
N GLN A 584 -13.01 22.71 -18.27
CA GLN A 584 -13.16 21.74 -17.18
C GLN A 584 -14.58 21.17 -17.08
N LYS A 585 -15.60 21.93 -17.50
CA LYS A 585 -17.00 21.47 -17.52
C LYS A 585 -17.24 20.32 -18.51
N ASP A 586 -16.49 20.29 -19.62
CA ASP A 586 -16.61 19.25 -20.64
C ASP A 586 -15.81 17.97 -20.31
N SER A 587 -14.83 18.05 -19.39
CA SER A 587 -14.04 16.88 -18.97
C SER A 587 -14.69 16.14 -17.80
N THR A 588 -14.96 14.84 -17.96
CA THR A 588 -15.47 14.01 -16.85
C THR A 588 -14.34 13.57 -15.95
N LYS A 589 -14.43 13.89 -14.65
CA LYS A 589 -13.50 13.47 -13.59
C LYS A 589 -13.93 12.17 -12.94
N THR A 590 -12.98 11.26 -12.70
CA THR A 590 -13.26 9.96 -12.08
C THR A 590 -12.92 9.97 -10.59
N VAL A 591 -13.94 9.73 -9.75
CA VAL A 591 -13.81 9.60 -8.29
C VAL A 591 -13.98 8.14 -7.90
N VAL A 592 -12.95 7.53 -7.33
CA VAL A 592 -12.95 6.13 -6.90
C VAL A 592 -13.13 6.05 -5.40
N PHE A 593 -14.12 5.28 -4.94
CA PHE A 593 -14.37 5.07 -3.52
C PHE A 593 -13.86 3.69 -3.08
N SER A 594 -13.11 3.68 -1.98
CA SER A 594 -12.81 2.47 -1.20
C SER A 594 -13.43 2.59 0.19
N PHE A 595 -14.16 1.57 0.59
CA PHE A 595 -14.90 1.52 1.85
C PHE A 595 -15.22 0.08 2.22
N ALA A 596 -15.34 -0.19 3.52
CA ALA A 596 -15.88 -1.45 4.03
C ALA A 596 -17.41 -1.48 3.91
N LYS A 597 -18.01 -2.67 4.01
CA LYS A 597 -19.43 -2.90 3.69
C LYS A 597 -20.40 -2.05 4.53
N ASP A 598 -20.04 -1.78 5.77
CA ASP A 598 -20.75 -0.89 6.72
C ASP A 598 -20.86 0.56 6.22
N SER A 599 -19.89 1.00 5.42
CA SER A 599 -19.72 2.37 4.96
C SER A 599 -20.30 2.62 3.57
N LEU A 600 -20.97 1.63 2.97
CA LEU A 600 -21.61 1.74 1.65
C LEU A 600 -22.60 2.91 1.56
N HIS A 601 -23.38 3.11 2.62
CA HIS A 601 -24.40 4.16 2.64
C HIS A 601 -23.77 5.55 2.58
N GLN A 602 -22.65 5.74 3.26
CA GLN A 602 -21.88 6.98 3.29
C GLN A 602 -21.30 7.29 1.91
N ALA A 603 -20.67 6.30 1.26
CA ALA A 603 -20.17 6.44 -0.11
C ALA A 603 -21.28 6.79 -1.11
N SER A 604 -22.46 6.17 -0.96
CA SER A 604 -23.61 6.41 -1.83
C SER A 604 -24.14 7.84 -1.71
N ILE A 605 -24.23 8.38 -0.49
CA ILE A 605 -24.68 9.76 -0.23
C ILE A 605 -23.68 10.76 -0.81
N ILE A 606 -22.38 10.58 -0.56
CA ILE A 606 -21.35 11.47 -1.14
C ILE A 606 -21.42 11.43 -2.66
N SER A 607 -21.51 10.24 -3.27
CA SER A 607 -21.63 10.06 -4.71
C SER A 607 -22.86 10.79 -5.28
N HIS A 608 -24.01 10.69 -4.62
CA HIS A 608 -25.23 11.39 -5.01
C HIS A 608 -25.07 12.91 -4.95
N HIS A 609 -24.46 13.45 -3.90
CA HIS A 609 -24.17 14.88 -3.80
C HIS A 609 -23.19 15.34 -4.89
N LEU A 610 -22.14 14.57 -5.17
CA LEU A 610 -21.18 14.88 -6.24
C LEU A 610 -21.86 14.93 -7.61
N GLN A 611 -22.73 13.97 -7.91
CA GLN A 611 -23.45 13.91 -9.19
C GLN A 611 -24.52 15.00 -9.35
N LYS A 612 -25.08 15.50 -8.25
CA LYS A 612 -26.04 16.62 -8.26
C LYS A 612 -25.41 17.99 -8.48
N GLN A 613 -24.10 18.13 -8.26
CA GLN A 613 -23.43 19.42 -8.39
C GLN A 613 -23.17 19.74 -9.87
N ASP A 614 -23.77 20.81 -10.40
CA ASP A 614 -23.64 21.26 -11.80
C ASP A 614 -22.31 22.02 -12.09
N LYS A 615 -21.29 21.79 -11.26
CA LYS A 615 -20.00 22.48 -11.38
C LYS A 615 -19.08 21.77 -12.36
N ILE A 616 -18.90 20.46 -12.22
CA ILE A 616 -18.02 19.62 -13.06
C ILE A 616 -18.67 18.26 -13.33
N GLY A 617 -18.35 17.65 -14.48
CA GLY A 617 -18.76 16.28 -14.75
C GLY A 617 -18.01 15.31 -13.85
N VAL A 618 -18.71 14.55 -13.00
CA VAL A 618 -18.10 13.56 -12.09
C VAL A 618 -18.66 12.18 -12.35
N LYS A 619 -17.76 11.22 -12.55
CA LYS A 619 -18.05 9.79 -12.61
C LYS A 619 -17.56 9.14 -11.32
N CYS A 620 -18.48 8.55 -10.55
CA CYS A 620 -18.15 7.83 -9.33
C CYS A 620 -18.01 6.33 -9.63
N GLU A 621 -16.92 5.72 -9.16
CA GLU A 621 -16.63 4.30 -9.26
C GLU A 621 -16.40 3.76 -7.83
N PHE A 622 -16.98 2.61 -7.48
CA PHE A 622 -16.76 1.99 -6.18
C PHE A 622 -15.87 0.76 -6.37
N LEU A 623 -14.82 0.58 -5.57
CA LEU A 623 -13.95 -0.60 -5.65
C LEU A 623 -14.67 -1.87 -5.18
N ASN A 624 -15.56 -1.73 -4.20
CA ASN A 624 -16.40 -2.79 -3.64
C ASN A 624 -17.89 -2.41 -3.77
N PRO A 625 -18.45 -2.35 -4.97
CA PRO A 625 -19.79 -1.86 -5.17
C PRO A 625 -20.83 -2.79 -4.56
N PRO A 626 -22.02 -2.28 -4.22
CA PRO A 626 -23.15 -3.12 -3.87
C PRO A 626 -23.46 -4.06 -5.03
N LYS A 627 -23.83 -5.31 -4.70
CA LYS A 627 -24.18 -6.37 -5.67
C LYS A 627 -25.13 -5.81 -6.75
N GLY A 628 -24.62 -5.45 -7.94
CA GLY A 628 -25.49 -4.90 -8.99
C GLY A 628 -24.90 -3.91 -10.01
N SER A 629 -23.80 -3.19 -9.72
CA SER A 629 -23.19 -2.23 -10.67
C SER A 629 -22.20 -2.88 -11.66
N GLY A 630 -22.22 -2.51 -12.94
CA GLY A 630 -21.61 -3.21 -14.09
C GLY A 630 -20.10 -3.52 -14.06
N VAL A 631 -19.54 -3.73 -15.27
CA VAL A 631 -18.16 -4.18 -15.53
C VAL A 631 -17.15 -3.28 -14.82
N GLN A 632 -16.42 -3.81 -13.85
CA GLN A 632 -15.32 -3.11 -13.21
C GLN A 632 -14.03 -3.34 -13.99
N ALA A 633 -13.27 -2.26 -14.21
CA ALA A 633 -11.85 -2.38 -14.49
C ALA A 633 -11.16 -3.03 -13.28
N PRO A 634 -10.00 -3.71 -13.45
CA PRO A 634 -9.24 -4.27 -12.34
C PRO A 634 -9.07 -3.22 -11.23
N LYS A 635 -9.29 -3.60 -9.96
CA LYS A 635 -9.29 -2.66 -8.82
C LYS A 635 -8.05 -1.76 -8.76
N LEU A 636 -6.89 -2.33 -9.09
CA LEU A 636 -5.61 -1.60 -9.18
C LEU A 636 -5.63 -0.56 -10.30
N GLN A 637 -6.19 -0.88 -11.47
CA GLN A 637 -6.30 0.06 -12.59
C GLN A 637 -7.25 1.22 -12.30
N LEU A 638 -8.31 0.99 -11.53
CA LEU A 638 -9.20 2.06 -11.06
C LEU A 638 -8.46 3.02 -10.12
N LEU A 639 -7.72 2.49 -9.15
CA LEU A 639 -6.89 3.30 -8.25
C LEU A 639 -5.82 4.08 -9.02
N ASP A 640 -5.17 3.48 -10.02
CA ASP A 640 -4.12 4.11 -10.84
C ASP A 640 -4.64 5.23 -11.74
N SER A 641 -5.88 5.15 -12.20
CA SER A 641 -6.47 6.10 -13.16
C SER A 641 -7.39 7.16 -12.52
N ALA A 642 -7.73 7.03 -11.24
CA ALA A 642 -8.63 7.96 -10.55
C ALA A 642 -8.10 9.41 -10.54
N ASP A 643 -8.98 10.40 -10.75
CA ASP A 643 -8.67 11.81 -10.47
C ASP A 643 -8.69 12.08 -8.95
N MET A 644 -9.55 11.37 -8.22
CA MET A 644 -9.64 11.41 -6.75
C MET A 644 -9.97 10.02 -6.21
N ILE A 645 -9.30 9.61 -5.14
CA ILE A 645 -9.56 8.40 -4.37
C ILE A 645 -10.15 8.83 -3.03
N VAL A 646 -11.38 8.41 -2.75
CA VAL A 646 -12.08 8.66 -1.49
C VAL A 646 -12.01 7.39 -0.65
N LEU A 647 -11.28 7.43 0.46
CA LEU A 647 -11.25 6.35 1.43
C LEU A 647 -12.18 6.68 2.59
N ILE A 648 -13.13 5.79 2.87
CA ILE A 648 -13.96 5.85 4.06
C ILE A 648 -13.43 4.80 5.04
N VAL A 649 -12.69 5.27 6.03
CA VAL A 649 -11.96 4.42 6.97
C VAL A 649 -12.84 4.15 8.19
N SER A 650 -13.18 2.88 8.42
CA SER A 650 -13.89 2.35 9.60
C SER A 650 -13.08 1.25 10.29
N ASP A 651 -13.54 0.75 11.44
CA ASP A 651 -12.94 -0.43 12.09
C ASP A 651 -12.84 -1.63 11.14
N ASP A 652 -13.93 -1.93 10.42
CA ASP A 652 -13.99 -3.03 9.44
C ASP A 652 -13.05 -2.81 8.25
N TYR A 653 -12.83 -1.55 7.86
CA TYR A 653 -11.86 -1.19 6.83
C TYR A 653 -10.44 -1.53 7.29
N LEU A 654 -10.05 -1.10 8.49
CA LEU A 654 -8.70 -1.34 9.02
C LEU A 654 -8.47 -2.82 9.39
N ALA A 655 -9.51 -3.55 9.79
CA ALA A 655 -9.42 -4.98 10.06
C ALA A 655 -9.20 -5.83 8.78
N SER A 656 -9.47 -5.27 7.60
CA SER A 656 -9.40 -5.99 6.34
C SER A 656 -8.08 -5.77 5.62
N ASN A 657 -7.30 -6.84 5.42
CA ASN A 657 -6.05 -6.81 4.67
C ASN A 657 -6.22 -6.22 3.25
N GLN A 658 -7.34 -6.53 2.59
CA GLN A 658 -7.62 -5.99 1.26
C GLN A 658 -7.75 -4.45 1.30
N HIS A 659 -8.50 -3.92 2.25
CA HIS A 659 -8.71 -2.47 2.38
C HIS A 659 -7.45 -1.74 2.89
N ARG A 660 -6.67 -2.36 3.79
CA ARG A 660 -5.35 -1.84 4.18
C ARG A 660 -4.40 -1.75 2.98
N HIS A 661 -4.41 -2.76 2.12
CA HIS A 661 -3.65 -2.72 0.86
C HIS A 661 -4.12 -1.59 -0.06
N GLU A 662 -5.44 -1.42 -0.24
CA GLU A 662 -6.03 -0.30 -1.02
C GLU A 662 -5.66 1.07 -0.43
N LEU A 663 -5.64 1.20 0.90
CA LEU A 663 -5.18 2.40 1.62
C LEU A 663 -3.72 2.69 1.32
N HIS A 664 -2.83 1.71 1.45
CA HIS A 664 -1.40 1.91 1.17
C HIS A 664 -1.13 2.25 -0.29
N ILE A 665 -1.86 1.67 -1.24
CA ILE A 665 -1.82 2.07 -2.66
C ILE A 665 -2.19 3.54 -2.83
N ALA A 666 -3.31 3.97 -2.23
CA ALA A 666 -3.79 5.34 -2.35
C ALA A 666 -2.83 6.36 -1.69
N LEU A 667 -2.26 6.02 -0.53
CA LEU A 667 -1.21 6.80 0.13
C LEU A 667 0.04 6.91 -0.76
N GLY A 668 0.49 5.79 -1.34
CA GLY A 668 1.63 5.76 -2.25
C GLY A 668 1.41 6.66 -3.47
N ARG A 669 0.22 6.57 -4.08
CA ARG A 669 -0.14 7.39 -5.23
C ARG A 669 -0.23 8.88 -4.90
N GLN A 670 -0.67 9.25 -3.69
CA GLN A 670 -0.65 10.65 -3.25
C GLN A 670 0.77 11.17 -3.05
N ARG A 671 1.71 10.34 -2.58
CA ARG A 671 3.12 10.75 -2.44
C ARG A 671 3.81 10.98 -3.79
N THR A 672 3.42 10.25 -4.83
CA THR A 672 3.95 10.45 -6.18
C THR A 672 3.31 11.65 -6.89
N CYS A 673 2.04 11.92 -6.64
CA CYS A 673 1.33 13.08 -7.20
C CYS A 673 1.50 14.34 -6.30
N LYS A 674 2.63 15.04 -6.43
CA LYS A 674 2.91 16.25 -5.62
C LYS A 674 2.09 17.48 -6.01
N ASP A 675 1.74 17.59 -7.29
CA ASP A 675 1.13 18.80 -7.86
C ASP A 675 -0.40 18.81 -7.74
N ARG A 676 -0.99 17.73 -7.23
CA ARG A 676 -2.45 17.59 -7.08
C ARG A 676 -2.84 16.75 -5.88
N ARG A 677 -3.95 17.10 -5.25
CA ARG A 677 -4.60 16.25 -4.24
C ARG A 677 -5.43 15.19 -4.94
N ILE A 678 -5.01 13.93 -4.82
CA ILE A 678 -5.71 12.77 -5.36
C ILE A 678 -6.32 11.89 -4.26
N LEU A 679 -6.05 12.17 -3.00
CA LEU A 679 -6.54 11.40 -1.86
C LEU A 679 -7.45 12.25 -0.98
N TYR A 680 -8.64 11.72 -0.72
CA TYR A 680 -9.61 12.24 0.22
C TYR A 680 -9.87 11.20 1.32
N LEU A 681 -9.58 11.56 2.56
CA LEU A 681 -9.76 10.68 3.71
C LEU A 681 -10.97 11.14 4.52
N MET A 682 -11.89 10.21 4.75
CA MET A 682 -13.02 10.37 5.65
C MET A 682 -12.96 9.28 6.72
N GLU A 683 -13.18 9.68 7.97
CA GLU A 683 -13.32 8.75 9.08
C GLU A 683 -14.80 8.45 9.32
N SER A 684 -15.11 7.16 9.43
CA SER A 684 -16.44 6.65 9.72
C SER A 684 -16.56 6.32 11.22
N PHE A 685 -17.41 5.35 11.57
CA PHE A 685 -17.40 4.77 12.89
C PHE A 685 -16.09 4.00 13.10
N HIS A 686 -15.19 4.60 13.87
CA HIS A 686 -13.97 3.99 14.35
C HIS A 686 -14.01 4.02 15.88
N THR A 687 -13.94 2.83 16.50
CA THR A 687 -13.95 2.66 17.96
C THR A 687 -12.62 2.12 18.48
N GLY A 688 -11.74 1.65 17.59
CA GLY A 688 -10.43 1.13 17.93
C GLY A 688 -9.39 2.21 18.25
N GLU A 689 -8.47 1.90 19.17
CA GLU A 689 -7.27 2.72 19.41
C GLU A 689 -6.08 2.24 18.54
N ARG A 690 -6.28 1.24 17.69
CA ARG A 690 -5.25 0.67 16.80
C ARG A 690 -5.82 0.36 15.40
N PRO A 691 -5.00 0.44 14.34
CA PRO A 691 -3.61 0.90 14.35
C PRO A 691 -3.46 2.39 14.64
N VAL A 692 -2.40 2.79 15.34
CA VAL A 692 -2.25 4.18 15.84
C VAL A 692 -1.99 5.15 14.69
N TYR A 693 -1.26 4.72 13.66
CA TYR A 693 -1.02 5.54 12.48
C TYR A 693 -2.31 5.99 11.78
N ALA A 694 -3.40 5.22 11.87
CA ALA A 694 -4.65 5.57 11.21
C ALA A 694 -5.28 6.83 11.82
N GLN A 695 -5.17 7.01 13.14
CA GLN A 695 -5.68 8.18 13.85
C GLN A 695 -4.93 9.48 13.48
N LEU A 696 -3.74 9.36 12.89
CA LEU A 696 -2.88 10.47 12.51
C LEU A 696 -3.07 10.94 11.08
N PHE A 697 -3.92 10.26 10.31
CA PHE A 697 -4.27 10.71 8.98
C PHE A 697 -5.03 12.03 9.01
N HIS A 698 -4.84 12.85 7.98
CA HIS A 698 -5.60 14.08 7.77
C HIS A 698 -7.00 13.81 7.24
N TYR A 699 -7.87 13.29 8.13
CA TYR A 699 -9.29 13.15 7.84
C TYR A 699 -9.92 14.52 7.64
N SER A 700 -10.47 14.77 6.46
CA SER A 700 -11.14 16.03 6.13
C SER A 700 -12.53 16.11 6.76
N VAL A 701 -13.14 14.95 7.03
CA VAL A 701 -14.40 14.78 7.74
C VAL A 701 -14.31 13.53 8.61
N ASN A 702 -14.76 13.62 9.86
CA ASN A 702 -15.14 12.47 10.68
C ASN A 702 -16.65 12.57 10.94
N ILE A 703 -17.41 11.53 10.61
CA ILE A 703 -18.89 11.55 10.65
C ILE A 703 -19.48 11.60 12.06
N VAL A 704 -18.68 11.28 13.09
CA VAL A 704 -19.12 11.22 14.49
C VAL A 704 -18.65 12.41 15.33
N ASP A 705 -17.94 13.39 14.74
CA ASP A 705 -17.51 14.59 15.46
C ASP A 705 -18.72 15.36 16.05
N GLU A 706 -18.58 15.83 17.29
CA GLU A 706 -19.62 16.58 18.00
C GLU A 706 -20.07 17.85 17.26
N LEU A 707 -19.17 18.43 16.45
CA LEU A 707 -19.44 19.64 15.66
C LEU A 707 -20.68 19.48 14.77
N TRP A 708 -20.93 18.28 14.24
CA TRP A 708 -22.03 18.03 13.32
C TRP A 708 -23.40 18.11 14.01
N THR A 709 -23.45 17.88 15.32
CA THR A 709 -24.67 18.08 16.11
C THR A 709 -25.03 19.57 16.18
N CYS A 710 -24.02 20.43 16.32
CA CYS A 710 -24.21 21.88 16.28
C CYS A 710 -24.64 22.34 14.89
N VAL A 711 -23.93 21.90 13.84
CA VAL A 711 -24.27 22.21 12.44
C VAL A 711 -25.70 21.79 12.11
N ALA A 712 -26.08 20.55 12.44
CA ALA A 712 -27.44 20.05 12.22
C ALA A 712 -28.50 20.86 12.98
N SER A 713 -28.21 21.29 14.21
CA SER A 713 -29.12 22.13 14.98
C SER A 713 -29.37 23.48 14.30
N ASP A 714 -28.32 24.09 13.75
CA ASP A 714 -28.42 25.38 13.07
C ASP A 714 -29.15 25.27 11.72
N VAL A 715 -28.93 24.17 10.98
CA VAL A 715 -29.66 23.83 9.75
C VAL A 715 -31.14 23.53 10.03
N ALA A 716 -31.44 22.76 11.07
CA ALA A 716 -32.81 22.38 11.46
C ALA A 716 -33.64 23.58 11.92
N ARG A 717 -33.03 24.55 12.61
CA ARG A 717 -33.69 25.77 13.11
C ARG A 717 -34.17 26.72 12.01
N GLY A 718 -34.06 26.40 10.72
CA GLY A 718 -34.82 27.16 9.73
C GLY A 718 -34.77 26.68 8.29
N SER A 719 -34.68 25.38 8.09
CA SER A 719 -35.07 24.79 6.82
C SER A 719 -36.56 24.43 6.87
N SER A 720 -37.33 24.85 5.86
CA SER A 720 -38.64 24.25 5.51
C SER A 720 -38.45 22.98 4.66
N ARG A 721 -37.29 22.31 4.77
CA ARG A 721 -36.97 21.12 3.99
C ARG A 721 -37.76 19.95 4.58
N ASP A 722 -38.59 19.32 3.75
CA ASP A 722 -39.29 18.10 4.12
C ASP A 722 -38.29 16.94 4.18
N PHE A 723 -37.71 16.72 5.36
CA PHE A 723 -36.69 15.69 5.61
C PHE A 723 -37.18 14.26 5.30
N ASN A 724 -38.49 14.08 5.08
CA ASN A 724 -39.11 12.83 4.63
C ASN A 724 -38.76 12.44 3.17
N THR A 725 -38.07 13.30 2.41
CA THR A 725 -37.69 13.06 1.01
C THR A 725 -36.25 12.55 0.81
N LEU A 726 -35.47 12.42 1.90
CA LEU A 726 -34.13 11.85 1.80
C LEU A 726 -34.21 10.33 1.54
N PRO A 727 -33.49 9.76 0.55
CA PRO A 727 -33.64 8.35 0.13
C PRO A 727 -33.18 7.31 1.18
N HIS A 728 -32.92 7.73 2.41
CA HIS A 728 -31.96 7.14 3.33
C HIS A 728 -32.42 7.33 4.78
N GLN A 729 -33.55 6.69 5.14
CA GLN A 729 -34.30 6.85 6.40
C GLN A 729 -33.55 6.47 7.70
N TYR A 730 -32.26 6.13 7.64
CA TYR A 730 -31.50 5.56 8.77
C TYR A 730 -30.34 6.43 9.27
N LEU A 731 -30.10 7.60 8.66
CA LEU A 731 -28.97 8.47 9.00
C LEU A 731 -29.47 9.78 9.67
N GLY A 732 -28.84 10.17 10.78
CA GLY A 732 -29.19 11.40 11.48
C GLY A 732 -28.76 12.65 10.70
N LEU A 733 -29.43 13.79 10.94
CA LEU A 733 -29.16 15.06 10.25
C LEU A 733 -27.68 15.49 10.36
N ALA A 734 -27.06 15.32 11.53
CA ALA A 734 -25.63 15.60 11.74
C ALA A 734 -24.72 14.85 10.76
N GLN A 735 -24.94 13.55 10.62
CA GLN A 735 -24.17 12.70 9.74
C GLN A 735 -24.41 13.04 8.26
N HIS A 736 -25.63 13.45 7.91
CA HIS A 736 -25.95 13.92 6.58
C HIS A 736 -25.18 15.21 6.24
N GLU A 737 -25.14 16.19 7.14
CA GLU A 737 -24.37 17.43 6.93
C GLU A 737 -22.87 17.18 6.80
N ALA A 738 -22.33 16.20 7.53
CA ALA A 738 -20.94 15.77 7.39
C ALA A 738 -20.64 15.25 5.97
N LEU A 739 -21.50 14.37 5.44
CA LEU A 739 -21.35 13.79 4.10
C LEU A 739 -21.57 14.84 3.00
N HIS A 740 -22.47 15.79 3.22
CA HIS A 740 -22.68 16.91 2.32
C HIS A 740 -21.45 17.83 2.26
N ALA A 741 -20.87 18.18 3.41
CA ALA A 741 -19.62 18.94 3.50
C ALA A 741 -18.46 18.22 2.79
N ALA A 742 -18.35 16.89 2.97
CA ALA A 742 -17.36 16.08 2.28
C ALA A 742 -17.49 16.18 0.75
N ALA A 743 -18.71 16.08 0.22
CA ALA A 743 -18.96 16.19 -1.21
C ALA A 743 -18.63 17.59 -1.77
N LEU A 744 -18.92 18.65 -1.03
CA LEU A 744 -18.55 20.02 -1.43
C LEU A 744 -17.03 20.19 -1.53
N ASP A 745 -16.29 19.68 -0.53
CA ASP A 745 -14.84 19.76 -0.50
C ASP A 745 -14.18 18.91 -1.59
N ILE A 746 -14.66 17.68 -1.82
CA ILE A 746 -14.17 16.83 -2.92
C ILE A 746 -14.29 17.56 -4.26
N THR A 747 -15.44 18.19 -4.52
CA THR A 747 -15.63 18.97 -5.75
C THR A 747 -14.68 20.15 -5.84
N ASP A 748 -14.48 20.90 -4.75
CA ASP A 748 -13.52 22.00 -4.73
C ASP A 748 -12.10 21.53 -5.09
N LYS A 749 -11.64 20.42 -4.49
CA LYS A 749 -10.32 19.83 -4.79
C LYS A 749 -10.20 19.33 -6.22
N LEU A 750 -11.26 18.80 -6.81
CA LEU A 750 -11.29 18.40 -8.22
C LEU A 750 -11.21 19.60 -9.18
N ILE A 751 -11.80 20.75 -8.81
CA ILE A 751 -11.81 21.97 -9.63
C ILE A 751 -10.46 22.69 -9.58
N VAL A 752 -9.90 22.87 -8.37
CA VAL A 752 -8.64 23.57 -8.16
C VAL A 752 -7.49 22.88 -8.94
N GLY A 753 -7.49 21.55 -9.03
CA GLY A 753 -6.60 20.81 -9.94
C GLY A 753 -5.12 21.19 -9.79
N ASN A 754 -4.42 21.31 -10.94
CA ASN A 754 -2.98 21.62 -11.07
C ASN A 754 -2.66 23.14 -11.07
N THR A 755 -3.54 24.03 -10.57
CA THR A 755 -3.25 25.47 -10.64
C THR A 755 -2.00 25.82 -9.82
N GLU A 756 -1.04 26.50 -10.46
CA GLU A 756 0.16 27.05 -9.80
C GLU A 756 -0.27 27.88 -8.58
N GLY A 757 0.07 27.41 -7.38
CA GLY A 757 -0.29 28.05 -6.11
C GLY A 757 -1.35 27.34 -5.28
N SER A 758 -1.98 26.26 -5.76
CA SER A 758 -2.78 25.40 -4.89
C SER A 758 -1.86 24.51 -4.06
N SER A 759 -1.91 24.63 -2.72
CA SER A 759 -1.14 23.75 -1.84
C SER A 759 -1.70 22.33 -1.99
N GLY A 760 -0.98 21.45 -2.70
CA GLY A 760 -1.22 20.01 -2.69
C GLY A 760 -1.28 19.45 -1.27
N MET A 761 -1.82 18.24 -1.09
CA MET A 761 -1.75 17.57 0.21
C MET A 761 -0.27 17.49 0.66
N PRO A 762 0.06 17.77 1.92
CA PRO A 762 1.43 17.66 2.40
C PRO A 762 2.01 16.29 2.05
N THR A 763 3.28 16.26 1.62
CA THR A 763 3.99 15.01 1.32
C THR A 763 4.07 14.07 2.53
N ASN A 764 3.98 14.64 3.74
CA ASN A 764 3.82 13.93 5.00
C ASN A 764 2.33 13.75 5.32
N ILE A 765 1.82 12.54 5.10
CA ILE A 765 0.38 12.20 5.23
C ILE A 765 0.03 11.78 6.68
N VAL A 766 1.05 11.44 7.49
CA VAL A 766 0.93 11.01 8.88
C VAL A 766 1.59 12.05 9.77
N ASN A 767 0.83 13.10 10.12
CA ASN A 767 1.42 14.29 10.71
C ASN A 767 0.66 14.78 11.95
N LEU A 768 1.25 14.54 13.12
CA LEU A 768 0.73 14.98 14.42
C LEU A 768 0.87 16.50 14.65
N VAL A 769 1.83 17.16 13.99
CA VAL A 769 2.18 18.56 14.22
C VAL A 769 1.23 19.52 13.55
N SER A 770 0.75 19.17 12.36
CA SER A 770 -0.33 19.92 11.69
C SER A 770 -1.64 19.84 12.46
N LEU A 771 -1.78 18.89 13.38
CA LEU A 771 -2.96 18.67 14.23
C LEU A 771 -2.90 19.40 15.59
N ARG A 772 -1.75 19.96 15.99
CA ARG A 772 -1.59 20.73 17.23
C ARG A 772 -1.69 22.24 16.96
N ASP A 773 -2.64 22.90 17.63
CA ASP A 773 -2.72 24.35 17.68
C ASP A 773 -1.60 24.94 18.55
N GLY A 774 -0.71 25.74 17.97
CA GLY A 774 -0.01 26.79 18.72
C GLY A 774 1.49 26.65 19.00
N LYS A 775 2.20 25.66 18.46
CA LYS A 775 3.69 25.70 18.44
C LYS A 775 4.23 25.49 17.03
N GLN A 776 3.88 26.40 16.12
CA GLN A 776 4.64 26.57 14.88
C GLN A 776 5.87 27.43 15.21
N GLY A 777 7.03 26.79 15.29
CA GLY A 777 8.29 27.45 15.60
C GLY A 777 9.38 26.43 15.93
N ASN A 778 10.62 26.87 15.83
CA ASN A 778 11.73 26.11 16.37
C ASN A 778 11.90 26.45 17.86
N VAL A 779 12.31 25.47 18.64
CA VAL A 779 12.65 25.61 20.06
C VAL A 779 14.17 25.47 20.18
N PRO A 780 14.85 26.30 21.00
CA PRO A 780 16.26 26.11 21.29
C PRO A 780 16.52 24.72 21.84
N VAL A 781 17.55 24.05 21.33
CA VAL A 781 17.89 22.68 21.74
C VAL A 781 18.15 22.60 23.25
N CYS A 782 18.79 23.60 23.85
CA CYS A 782 19.06 23.65 25.29
C CYS A 782 17.78 23.63 26.18
N GLU A 783 16.62 24.02 25.64
CA GLU A 783 15.35 23.99 26.40
C GLU A 783 14.67 22.61 26.36
N CYS A 784 15.17 21.69 25.54
CA CYS A 784 14.56 20.39 25.30
C CYS A 784 15.55 19.23 25.18
N SER A 785 16.84 19.47 25.40
CA SER A 785 17.87 18.43 25.42
C SER A 785 18.46 18.21 26.81
N VAL A 786 18.80 16.95 27.08
CA VAL A 786 19.59 16.53 28.23
C VAL A 786 20.93 16.01 27.75
N ILE A 787 21.99 16.32 28.51
CA ILE A 787 23.30 15.74 28.24
C ILE A 787 23.34 14.36 28.91
N PHE A 788 23.73 13.35 28.15
CA PHE A 788 23.98 12.03 28.71
C PHE A 788 25.31 12.03 29.49
N SER A 789 25.26 12.44 30.77
CA SER A 789 26.44 12.48 31.64
C SER A 789 26.76 11.09 32.18
N SER A 790 27.96 10.59 31.88
CA SER A 790 28.46 9.35 32.48
C SER A 790 28.89 9.60 33.92
N MET A 791 28.08 9.32 34.95
CA MET A 791 28.55 8.99 36.30
C MET A 791 27.49 8.15 37.04
N THR A 792 27.82 6.86 37.25
CA THR A 792 27.14 5.86 38.11
C THR A 792 25.62 6.02 38.33
N GLY A 793 24.83 5.23 37.58
CA GLY A 793 23.36 5.29 37.60
C GLY A 793 22.81 5.96 36.34
N LEU A 794 21.55 5.70 36.00
CA LEU A 794 20.82 6.49 35.01
C LEU A 794 20.58 7.91 35.55
N ASP A 795 21.62 8.75 35.68
CA ASP A 795 21.48 10.16 36.07
C ASP A 795 21.59 11.05 34.82
N LEU A 796 20.47 11.68 34.46
CA LEU A 796 20.35 12.61 33.33
C LEU A 796 20.30 14.04 33.88
N THR A 797 21.28 14.87 33.54
CA THR A 797 21.28 16.30 33.90
C THR A 797 20.68 17.13 32.78
N VAL A 798 19.63 17.91 33.08
CA VAL A 798 19.09 18.93 32.17
C VAL A 798 20.16 19.97 31.90
N SER A 799 20.35 20.35 30.63
CA SER A 799 21.36 21.33 30.24
C SER A 799 21.01 22.71 30.81
N GLN A 800 21.63 23.10 31.93
CA GLN A 800 21.54 24.49 32.41
C GLN A 800 22.43 25.38 31.53
N SER A 801 21.84 26.43 30.96
CA SER A 801 22.56 27.46 30.20
C SER A 801 23.64 28.10 31.07
N ALA A 802 24.87 28.17 30.54
CA ALA A 802 25.96 28.90 31.15
C ALA A 802 25.69 30.43 31.14
N GLY A 803 25.50 31.00 32.33
CA GLY A 803 26.02 32.33 32.71
C GLY A 803 25.11 33.55 32.59
N VAL A 804 24.52 33.98 33.72
CA VAL A 804 24.67 35.36 34.21
C VAL A 804 25.06 35.27 35.68
N SER A 805 26.26 35.72 36.00
CA SER A 805 26.75 35.87 37.37
C SER A 805 25.92 36.94 38.10
N ALA A 806 25.35 36.58 39.24
CA ALA A 806 25.06 37.52 40.29
C ALA A 806 25.40 36.82 41.61
N ASP A 807 26.55 37.16 42.17
CA ASP A 807 26.86 36.86 43.57
C ASP A 807 25.74 37.44 44.45
N PRO A 808 25.20 36.71 45.43
CA PRO A 808 24.45 37.33 46.51
C PRO A 808 25.45 37.87 47.55
N PRO A 809 25.29 39.09 48.07
CA PRO A 809 25.94 39.45 49.31
C PRO A 809 25.22 38.73 50.46
N ASP A 810 26.02 38.17 51.37
CA ASP A 810 25.60 37.79 52.71
C ASP A 810 25.04 39.00 53.48
N ASP A 811 24.31 38.67 54.54
CA ASP A 811 23.87 39.50 55.67
C ASP A 811 22.39 39.95 55.70
N GLU A 812 21.68 39.20 56.55
CA GLU A 812 21.03 39.67 57.78
C GLU A 812 19.51 39.51 57.90
N ALA A 813 19.18 39.21 59.16
CA ALA A 813 17.93 38.74 59.68
C ALA A 813 16.89 39.86 59.81
N ASP A 814 15.64 39.42 59.94
CA ASP A 814 14.50 40.00 60.63
C ASP A 814 14.61 41.46 61.12
N VAL A 815 13.60 42.28 60.80
CA VAL A 815 12.71 43.00 61.74
C VAL A 815 12.01 44.21 61.07
N GLU A 816 10.70 44.27 61.30
CA GLU A 816 9.76 45.43 61.32
C GLU A 816 9.48 46.31 60.08
N GLU A 817 8.31 46.05 59.50
CA GLU A 817 7.13 46.93 59.51
C GLU A 817 7.32 48.40 59.96
N SER A 818 7.17 49.36 59.03
CA SER A 818 6.39 50.60 59.27
C SER A 818 6.30 51.51 58.04
N LEU A 819 5.04 51.80 57.68
CA LEU A 819 4.47 53.14 57.40
C LEU A 819 5.32 54.16 56.62
N THR A 820 4.90 54.50 55.39
CA THR A 820 4.15 55.75 55.08
C THR A 820 4.17 56.09 53.58
N VAL A 821 2.96 56.27 53.05
CA VAL A 821 2.57 57.11 51.87
C VAL A 821 2.76 58.58 52.33
N PRO A 822 2.97 59.65 51.50
CA PRO A 822 2.21 59.88 50.27
C PRO A 822 2.75 60.85 49.18
N ALA A 823 1.96 60.95 48.09
CA ALA A 823 1.64 62.15 47.29
C ALA A 823 2.81 62.84 46.52
N ASP A 824 2.66 63.60 45.45
CA ASP A 824 1.50 64.15 44.73
C ASP A 824 2.00 64.68 43.36
N ASP A 825 1.03 64.94 42.47
CA ASP A 825 0.94 66.09 41.57
C ASP A 825 1.87 66.35 40.36
N THR A 826 1.24 66.13 39.19
CA THR A 826 0.89 67.11 38.15
C THR A 826 1.90 68.08 37.50
N GLU A 827 1.85 68.00 36.16
CA GLU A 827 1.68 69.10 35.18
C GLU A 827 2.87 69.90 34.59
N LYS A 828 2.84 69.90 33.24
CA LYS A 828 3.11 71.00 32.29
C LYS A 828 4.56 71.44 32.02
N GLY A 829 5.09 70.85 30.95
CA GLY A 829 5.30 71.53 29.66
C GLY A 829 6.46 72.51 29.53
N HIS A 830 7.37 72.25 28.58
CA HIS A 830 7.97 73.29 27.73
C HIS A 830 8.53 72.72 26.42
N ASN A 831 8.48 73.58 25.42
CA ASN A 831 8.61 73.32 24.00
C ASN A 831 10.06 73.58 23.51
N THR A 832 10.32 73.16 22.27
CA THR A 832 11.30 73.69 21.30
C THR A 832 12.80 73.28 21.29
N ARG A 833 13.11 72.44 20.28
CA ARG A 833 13.79 72.78 19.00
C ARG A 833 15.33 72.91 18.97
N LYS A 834 15.97 72.06 18.15
CA LYS A 834 16.88 72.41 17.02
C LYS A 834 17.35 71.12 16.30
N SER A 835 16.92 70.90 15.05
CA SER A 835 17.67 71.12 13.78
C SER A 835 18.69 70.00 13.47
N ARG A 836 18.83 69.44 12.27
CA ARG A 836 18.64 70.01 10.92
C ARG A 836 18.63 68.85 9.89
N SER A 837 17.70 68.93 8.95
CA SER A 837 17.64 68.23 7.67
C SER A 837 18.57 68.88 6.62
N VAL A 838 18.87 68.21 5.50
CA VAL A 838 18.57 68.63 4.11
C VAL A 838 19.05 67.56 3.10
N PRO A 839 18.23 67.19 2.10
CA PRO A 839 18.59 66.47 0.86
C PRO A 839 18.66 67.44 -0.35
N GLU A 840 19.25 67.03 -1.50
CA GLU A 840 18.77 67.46 -2.84
C GLU A 840 19.47 66.78 -4.05
N THR A 841 18.70 66.77 -5.14
CA THR A 841 18.83 66.19 -6.49
C THR A 841 19.73 66.94 -7.49
N LYS A 842 20.25 66.25 -8.54
CA LYS A 842 20.08 66.54 -10.01
C LYS A 842 21.24 66.08 -10.95
N THR A 843 20.85 65.33 -12.00
CA THR A 843 21.26 65.32 -13.45
C THR A 843 22.66 65.77 -13.93
N SER A 844 23.32 64.95 -14.78
CA SER A 844 23.72 65.28 -16.19
C SER A 844 24.51 64.17 -16.95
N MET A 845 24.01 63.78 -18.13
CA MET A 845 24.64 63.56 -19.46
C MET A 845 25.90 62.69 -19.74
N ASN A 846 25.68 61.75 -20.69
CA ASN A 846 26.44 61.34 -21.91
C ASN A 846 27.95 61.01 -21.92
N MET A 847 28.30 59.83 -22.46
CA MET A 847 29.02 59.67 -23.74
C MET A 847 28.99 58.20 -24.24
N ASP A 848 29.49 57.98 -25.45
CA ASP A 848 28.95 57.11 -26.51
C ASP A 848 29.91 55.96 -26.93
N GLN A 849 29.49 55.14 -27.92
CA GLN A 849 30.25 54.20 -28.79
C GLN A 849 30.42 52.72 -28.34
N SER A 850 30.27 51.67 -29.17
CA SER A 850 29.83 51.48 -30.57
C SER A 850 29.74 49.98 -30.95
N ALA A 851 29.06 49.70 -32.08
CA ALA A 851 29.10 48.52 -33.00
C ALA A 851 28.31 47.23 -32.62
N LYS A 852 27.12 46.94 -33.20
CA LYS A 852 26.75 46.44 -34.56
C LYS A 852 27.37 45.10 -34.98
N VAL A 853 26.54 44.05 -35.12
CA VAL A 853 26.23 43.36 -36.41
C VAL A 853 24.79 42.80 -36.34
N VAL A 854 24.04 43.09 -37.40
CA VAL A 854 22.71 42.56 -37.77
C VAL A 854 22.91 41.63 -38.96
N LEU A 855 22.05 40.62 -39.12
CA LEU A 855 21.42 40.09 -40.35
C LEU A 855 20.97 38.65 -40.05
N GLY A 856 19.80 38.15 -40.38
CA GLY A 856 18.70 38.61 -41.22
C GLY A 856 17.80 37.37 -41.42
N GLY A 857 16.48 37.53 -41.34
CA GLY A 857 15.55 36.42 -41.48
C GLY A 857 15.35 35.97 -42.92
N GLN A 858 14.76 34.79 -43.11
CA GLN A 858 13.89 34.51 -44.26
C GLN A 858 12.91 33.37 -43.96
N LYS A 859 11.68 33.61 -44.44
CA LYS A 859 10.50 32.73 -44.45
C LYS A 859 10.54 31.77 -45.66
N LEU A 860 9.63 30.79 -45.59
CA LEU A 860 9.00 29.97 -46.66
C LEU A 860 9.73 28.67 -47.03
N ALA A 861 9.05 27.53 -46.81
CA ALA A 861 8.30 26.86 -47.88
C ALA A 861 7.59 25.59 -47.35
N THR A 862 6.34 25.48 -47.76
CA THR A 862 5.52 24.26 -47.82
C THR A 862 6.16 23.20 -48.72
N ASN A 863 6.08 21.92 -48.35
CA ASN A 863 5.61 20.86 -49.26
C ASN A 863 5.38 19.52 -48.56
N SER A 864 4.22 18.96 -48.88
CA SER A 864 3.78 17.58 -48.75
C SER A 864 4.68 16.59 -49.48
N SER A 865 4.89 15.38 -48.93
CA SER A 865 4.72 14.13 -49.70
C SER A 865 4.69 12.90 -48.78
N SER A 866 3.76 12.01 -49.11
CA SER A 866 3.48 10.68 -48.58
C SER A 866 4.58 9.64 -48.88
N CYS A 867 4.66 8.59 -48.06
CA CYS A 867 4.79 7.16 -48.42
C CYS A 867 4.98 6.36 -47.11
N GLN A 868 4.00 5.57 -46.65
CA GLN A 868 3.76 4.15 -47.00
C GLN A 868 4.83 3.16 -46.50
N LEU A 869 4.35 2.23 -45.67
CA LEU A 869 4.79 0.83 -45.52
C LEU A 869 6.18 0.57 -44.94
N LEU A 870 6.24 0.23 -43.65
CA LEU A 870 6.32 -1.15 -43.15
C LEU A 870 6.12 -1.19 -41.63
#